data_AF-A0A7J3MVQ0-F1
#
_entry.id   AF-A0A7J3MVQ0-F1
#
_cell.length_a   1.000
_cell.length_b   1.000
_cell.length_c   1.000
_cell.angle_alpha   90.00
_cell.angle_beta   90.00
_cell.angle_gamma   90.00
#
_symmetry.space_group_name_H-M   'P 1'
#
loop_
_entity.id
_entity.type
_entity.pdbx_description
1 polymer ?
#
loop_
_entity_poly.entity_id
_entity_poly.type
_entity_poly.pdbx_seq_one_letter_code
_entity_poly.pdbx_strand_id
1 'polypeptide(L)'
;MDNHISAVMRASTPLELSKYYEYITSRVKEEYELASRVRAETGSPVPVVEVSLPSDMAERVEVLVGPRGVASLIRDLLEKCDEDILPFRLAETLLKRYDRINDDALSQVLKVSLAVMTPPCITAAPTEGITGVKIKKNNDGSNYLAVYFAGPIRSAGGTEIAGAVVLADYIRRLAGISKYQPTDQEVRRYIEELRVYRRKVGRFQYNVPDEIVEFVLRRLPIEITGVATDPIPVPAYKDLPRVETPYLRGGALRVLNDGVIGRAKKVLKIVKVSGLDGWEWLEEVAAKLSEAKSTGKNTGLDDVVGGRPVLSTPGRFGGFRIRYGRAPTTSMAALGIHPYTMRLMENFVVAGTQLRIDYPGKGGIAVPVSSIEPPVVIFRDGSVMRIDNEEKLAEAERSEYKILFNGDILISFGDCVENNVKLQPPGYCEEWWIQEALLEESRKGRLSDEDRRWLEKIRRDPYRIIPPVEVACRISHKLGVPIHPRFMPFWDRISGREIERLRRWLASAIPKARKGWGMLILDYDPEAKSILEKMLIEHLVLDHKIALDLHWVKSLNFLFRPFIRVDVSKSSVPELISSLSGTSFRPRMGSTVSARVGRPEKAGQRRMKPPVHVLFPVGMAGGPQRDIITAANTRSVVLELVRRVCLTCGEKTWMNRCKHCGKPTAMMAECPRCGAEYIEPEQEKCPRCGEELKRTWKQLVNLKELYENELMKAYEPPPRVLKGVRALTNKSKQPEELLKGILRANLGLYVYKDGTIRFDAVNAPLTH
;
A
#
# COMPACT_ATOMS: atom_id res chain seq x y z
N MET A 1 -10.92 -30.73 -8.28
CA MET A 1 -11.58 -29.51 -8.80
C MET A 1 -13.08 -29.53 -8.55
N ASP A 2 -13.74 -30.69 -8.41
CA ASP A 2 -15.18 -30.73 -8.11
C ASP A 2 -15.51 -30.22 -6.69
N ASN A 3 -14.61 -30.42 -5.70
CA ASN A 3 -14.71 -29.78 -4.38
C ASN A 3 -14.60 -28.24 -4.41
N HIS A 4 -14.08 -27.67 -5.51
CA HIS A 4 -13.86 -26.24 -5.68
C HIS A 4 -15.17 -25.49 -5.94
N ILE A 5 -16.11 -26.16 -6.61
CA ILE A 5 -17.48 -25.69 -6.85
C ILE A 5 -18.24 -25.67 -5.52
N SER A 6 -18.10 -26.73 -4.71
CA SER A 6 -18.81 -26.87 -3.43
C SER A 6 -18.36 -25.89 -2.34
N ALA A 7 -17.07 -25.57 -2.22
CA ALA A 7 -16.56 -24.72 -1.14
C ALA A 7 -16.87 -23.22 -1.32
N VAL A 8 -16.96 -22.74 -2.57
CA VAL A 8 -17.35 -21.35 -2.89
C VAL A 8 -18.88 -21.19 -2.88
N MET A 9 -19.61 -22.25 -3.21
CA MET A 9 -21.07 -22.34 -3.10
C MET A 9 -21.53 -22.53 -1.64
N ARG A 10 -21.23 -21.59 -0.75
CA ARG A 10 -22.03 -21.46 0.47
C ARG A 10 -23.47 -21.18 0.05
N ALA A 11 -24.43 -21.82 0.72
CA ALA A 11 -25.86 -21.91 0.38
C ALA A 11 -26.65 -20.59 0.30
N SER A 12 -25.98 -19.44 0.25
CA SER A 12 -26.53 -18.09 0.17
C SER A 12 -25.96 -17.25 -0.97
N THR A 13 -25.20 -17.86 -1.89
CA THR A 13 -24.56 -17.13 -2.99
C THR A 13 -25.57 -16.84 -4.11
N PRO A 14 -25.79 -15.58 -4.53
CA PRO A 14 -26.71 -15.26 -5.62
C PRO A 14 -26.35 -16.05 -6.90
N LEU A 15 -27.37 -16.54 -7.62
CA LEU A 15 -27.19 -17.40 -8.81
C LEU A 15 -26.24 -16.80 -9.85
N GLU A 16 -26.27 -15.48 -10.02
CA GLU A 16 -25.40 -14.75 -10.95
C GLU A 16 -23.92 -14.83 -10.55
N LEU A 17 -23.61 -14.76 -9.25
CA LEU A 17 -22.25 -14.86 -8.75
C LEU A 17 -21.71 -16.29 -8.89
N SER A 18 -22.58 -17.31 -8.71
CA SER A 18 -22.22 -18.71 -8.98
C SER A 18 -21.83 -18.93 -10.44
N LYS A 19 -22.66 -18.45 -11.38
CA LYS A 19 -22.37 -18.53 -12.83
C LYS A 19 -21.07 -17.83 -13.20
N TYR A 20 -20.78 -16.68 -12.58
CA TYR A 20 -19.51 -15.98 -12.77
C TYR A 20 -18.31 -16.80 -12.29
N TYR A 21 -18.37 -17.39 -11.10
CA TYR A 21 -17.30 -18.24 -10.59
C TYR A 21 -17.11 -19.51 -11.42
N GLU A 22 -18.19 -20.14 -11.87
CA GLU A 22 -18.14 -21.28 -12.79
C GLU A 22 -17.44 -20.92 -14.09
N TYR A 23 -17.78 -19.76 -14.68
CA TYR A 23 -17.15 -19.26 -15.90
C TYR A 23 -15.64 -19.02 -15.71
N ILE A 24 -15.22 -18.31 -14.65
CA ILE A 24 -13.79 -18.06 -14.41
C ILE A 24 -13.05 -19.38 -14.17
N THR A 25 -13.64 -20.28 -13.39
CA THR A 25 -13.01 -21.57 -13.05
C THR A 25 -12.86 -22.47 -14.28
N SER A 26 -13.86 -22.52 -15.17
CA SER A 26 -13.78 -23.31 -16.40
C SER A 26 -12.67 -22.77 -17.32
N ARG A 27 -12.58 -21.46 -17.49
CA ARG A 27 -11.53 -20.82 -18.29
C ARG A 27 -10.13 -21.07 -17.71
N VAL A 28 -9.97 -20.96 -16.39
CA VAL A 28 -8.69 -21.28 -15.73
C VAL A 28 -8.32 -22.75 -15.93
N LYS A 29 -9.29 -23.67 -15.84
CA LYS A 29 -9.08 -25.10 -16.06
C LYS A 29 -8.63 -25.40 -17.49
N GLU A 30 -9.29 -24.81 -18.49
CA GLU A 30 -8.93 -24.94 -19.91
C GLU A 30 -7.47 -24.55 -20.16
N GLU A 31 -7.05 -23.39 -19.65
CA GLU A 31 -5.67 -22.90 -19.79
C GLU A 31 -4.67 -23.78 -19.02
N TYR A 32 -5.04 -24.27 -17.84
CA TYR A 32 -4.19 -25.15 -17.03
C TYR A 32 -3.98 -26.52 -17.70
N GLU A 33 -5.03 -27.07 -18.31
CA GLU A 33 -4.95 -28.32 -19.07
C GLU A 33 -4.08 -28.18 -20.32
N LEU A 34 -4.22 -27.06 -21.05
CA LEU A 34 -3.34 -26.74 -22.17
C LEU A 34 -1.88 -26.64 -21.71
N ALA A 35 -1.62 -25.88 -20.66
CA ALA A 35 -0.27 -25.77 -20.09
C ALA A 35 0.27 -27.13 -19.64
N SER A 36 -0.55 -27.98 -19.05
CA SER A 36 -0.18 -29.32 -18.60
C SER A 36 0.19 -30.24 -19.77
N ARG A 37 -0.58 -30.24 -20.86
CA ARG A 37 -0.25 -30.99 -22.08
C ARG A 37 1.10 -30.54 -22.66
N VAL A 38 1.28 -29.23 -22.81
CA VAL A 38 2.53 -28.66 -23.34
C VAL A 38 3.73 -29.00 -22.45
N ARG A 39 3.58 -28.96 -21.12
CA ARG A 39 4.66 -29.35 -20.18
C ARG A 39 4.99 -30.83 -20.28
N ALA A 40 3.98 -31.69 -20.38
CA ALA A 40 4.20 -33.14 -20.53
C ALA A 40 4.95 -33.48 -21.83
N GLU A 41 4.65 -32.78 -22.94
CA GLU A 41 5.32 -32.98 -24.23
C GLU A 41 6.74 -32.41 -24.27
N THR A 42 6.92 -31.19 -23.78
CA THR A 42 8.20 -30.47 -23.82
C THR A 42 9.19 -30.94 -22.76
N GLY A 43 8.70 -31.33 -21.58
CA GLY A 43 9.52 -31.80 -20.46
C GLY A 43 10.50 -30.76 -19.90
N SER A 44 10.26 -29.46 -20.16
CA SER A 44 11.24 -28.39 -19.98
C SER A 44 10.64 -27.19 -19.23
N PRO A 45 11.20 -26.73 -18.08
CA PRO A 45 12.31 -27.35 -17.35
C PRO A 45 11.90 -28.64 -16.59
N VAL A 46 10.61 -28.81 -16.33
CA VAL A 46 9.99 -30.01 -15.72
C VAL A 46 8.73 -30.40 -16.50
N PRO A 47 8.29 -31.67 -16.47
CA PRO A 47 7.15 -32.16 -17.25
C PRO A 47 5.77 -31.79 -16.67
N VAL A 48 5.73 -30.94 -15.63
CA VAL A 48 4.52 -30.53 -14.92
C VAL A 48 4.41 -29.02 -14.85
N VAL A 49 3.20 -28.51 -14.64
CA VAL A 49 2.99 -27.09 -14.33
C VAL A 49 3.43 -26.81 -12.91
N GLU A 50 4.32 -25.83 -12.74
CA GLU A 50 4.92 -25.48 -11.43
C GLU A 50 4.03 -24.57 -10.58
N VAL A 51 3.04 -23.92 -11.19
CA VAL A 51 2.04 -23.10 -10.48
C VAL A 51 0.90 -24.00 -10.04
N SER A 52 0.64 -24.10 -8.74
CA SER A 52 -0.52 -24.82 -8.22
C SER A 52 -1.74 -23.91 -8.11
N LEU A 53 -2.93 -24.52 -8.12
CA LEU A 53 -4.22 -23.85 -7.97
C LEU A 53 -4.91 -24.30 -6.67
N PRO A 54 -4.44 -23.83 -5.50
CA PRO A 54 -5.04 -24.18 -4.22
C PRO A 54 -6.44 -23.57 -4.08
N SER A 55 -7.38 -24.36 -3.58
CA SER A 55 -8.80 -23.99 -3.55
C SER A 55 -9.19 -23.05 -2.40
N ASP A 56 -8.51 -23.16 -1.27
CA ASP A 56 -8.78 -22.39 -0.07
C ASP A 56 -7.48 -21.95 0.62
N MET A 57 -7.63 -21.29 1.78
CA MET A 57 -6.49 -20.88 2.60
C MET A 57 -5.67 -22.09 3.08
N ALA A 58 -6.32 -23.18 3.47
CA ALA A 58 -5.68 -24.35 4.05
C ALA A 58 -4.76 -25.06 3.04
N GLU A 59 -5.23 -25.25 1.81
CA GLU A 59 -4.41 -25.76 0.70
C GLU A 59 -3.31 -24.78 0.31
N ARG A 60 -3.54 -23.46 0.36
CA ARG A 60 -2.47 -22.48 0.16
C ARG A 60 -1.35 -22.67 1.17
N VAL A 61 -1.65 -22.87 2.46
CA VAL A 61 -0.64 -23.14 3.49
C VAL A 61 0.13 -24.42 3.17
N GLU A 62 -0.58 -25.50 2.86
CA GLU A 62 0.05 -26.79 2.57
C GLU A 62 1.00 -26.73 1.38
N VAL A 63 0.62 -26.02 0.31
CA VAL A 63 1.49 -25.81 -0.85
C VAL A 63 2.67 -24.89 -0.52
N LEU A 64 2.43 -23.79 0.21
CA LEU A 64 3.44 -22.77 0.47
C LEU A 64 4.53 -23.23 1.44
N VAL A 65 4.11 -23.86 2.54
CA VAL A 65 4.99 -24.19 3.66
C VAL A 65 4.90 -25.65 4.10
N GLY A 66 3.89 -26.41 3.67
CA GLY A 66 3.65 -27.78 4.14
C GLY A 66 3.29 -27.81 5.63
N PRO A 67 3.48 -28.94 6.35
CA PRO A 67 3.74 -30.27 5.79
C PRO A 67 2.48 -30.84 5.11
N ARG A 68 2.63 -31.98 4.41
CA ARG A 68 1.51 -32.67 3.77
C ARG A 68 0.45 -33.07 4.80
N GLY A 69 -0.83 -32.85 4.49
CA GLY A 69 -1.96 -33.11 5.38
C GLY A 69 -2.20 -32.01 6.42
N VAL A 70 -1.56 -30.85 6.30
CA VAL A 70 -1.87 -29.70 7.17
C VAL A 70 -3.19 -29.03 6.78
N ALA A 71 -3.62 -29.10 5.51
CA ALA A 71 -4.86 -28.47 5.09
C ALA A 71 -6.08 -29.04 5.80
N SER A 72 -6.15 -30.37 5.97
CA SER A 72 -7.23 -31.01 6.74
C SER A 72 -7.21 -30.55 8.19
N LEU A 73 -6.03 -30.52 8.83
CA LEU A 73 -5.90 -30.03 10.20
C LEU A 73 -6.38 -28.58 10.37
N ILE A 74 -6.05 -27.70 9.43
CA ILE A 74 -6.50 -26.30 9.46
C ILE A 74 -8.03 -26.22 9.35
N ARG A 75 -8.64 -27.00 8.46
CA ARG A 75 -10.11 -27.06 8.31
C ARG A 75 -10.77 -27.54 9.61
N ASP A 76 -10.27 -28.62 10.19
CA ASP A 76 -10.79 -29.18 11.45
C ASP A 76 -10.68 -28.19 12.62
N LEU A 77 -9.65 -27.33 12.63
CA LEU A 77 -9.47 -26.30 13.65
C LEU A 77 -10.35 -25.07 13.42
N LEU A 78 -10.59 -24.68 12.17
CA LEU A 78 -11.49 -23.58 11.81
C LEU A 78 -12.94 -23.85 12.23
N GLU A 79 -13.36 -25.11 12.31
CA GLU A 79 -14.66 -25.49 12.86
C GLU A 79 -14.75 -25.32 14.39
N LYS A 80 -13.59 -25.25 15.07
CA LYS A 80 -13.49 -25.31 16.55
C LYS A 80 -13.01 -24.01 17.18
N CYS A 81 -12.46 -23.08 16.41
CA CYS A 81 -11.94 -21.82 16.93
C CYS A 81 -12.01 -20.68 15.90
N ASP A 82 -12.00 -19.46 16.40
CA ASP A 82 -11.96 -18.25 15.57
C ASP A 82 -10.62 -18.12 14.83
N GLU A 83 -10.65 -17.48 13.65
CA GLU A 83 -9.48 -17.25 12.79
C GLU A 83 -8.32 -16.56 13.53
N ASP A 84 -8.61 -15.64 14.45
CA ASP A 84 -7.60 -14.91 15.21
C ASP A 84 -6.80 -15.82 16.17
N ILE A 85 -7.39 -16.92 16.64
CA ILE A 85 -6.78 -17.88 17.58
C ILE A 85 -6.16 -19.07 16.83
N LEU A 86 -6.58 -19.33 15.60
CA LEU A 86 -6.11 -20.43 14.75
C LEU A 86 -4.58 -20.60 14.70
N PRO A 87 -3.75 -19.55 14.53
CA PRO A 87 -2.28 -19.70 14.50
C PRO A 87 -1.72 -20.41 15.74
N PHE A 88 -2.25 -20.08 16.91
CA PHE A 88 -1.79 -20.58 18.21
C PHE A 88 -2.26 -22.02 18.45
N ARG A 89 -3.51 -22.34 18.11
CA ARG A 89 -4.04 -23.71 18.20
C ARG A 89 -3.39 -24.66 17.21
N LEU A 90 -3.09 -24.16 16.02
CA LEU A 90 -2.33 -24.89 15.01
C LEU A 90 -0.91 -25.19 15.53
N ALA A 91 -0.25 -24.21 16.15
CA ALA A 91 1.07 -24.40 16.74
C ALA A 91 1.07 -25.50 17.82
N GLU A 92 0.09 -25.45 18.72
CA GLU A 92 -0.09 -26.45 19.78
C GLU A 92 -0.30 -27.86 19.21
N THR A 93 -1.12 -27.97 18.17
CA THR A 93 -1.46 -29.28 17.59
C THR A 93 -0.31 -29.86 16.78
N LEU A 94 0.43 -29.03 16.03
CA LEU A 94 1.57 -29.47 15.25
C LEU A 94 2.74 -29.87 16.14
N LEU A 95 3.02 -29.13 17.22
CA LEU A 95 4.14 -29.45 18.11
C LEU A 95 3.96 -30.83 18.77
N LYS A 96 2.71 -31.21 19.13
CA LYS A 96 2.37 -32.54 19.66
C LYS A 96 2.62 -33.70 18.69
N ARG A 97 2.77 -33.43 17.38
CA ARG A 97 3.05 -34.46 16.36
C ARG A 97 4.53 -34.81 16.23
N TYR A 98 5.43 -34.08 16.90
CA TYR A 98 6.85 -34.35 16.87
C TYR A 98 7.29 -35.10 18.13
N ASP A 99 7.91 -36.27 17.96
CA ASP A 99 8.46 -37.06 19.09
C ASP A 99 9.62 -36.35 19.78
N ARG A 100 10.42 -35.60 19.01
CA ARG A 100 11.54 -34.80 19.51
C ARG A 100 11.50 -33.40 18.94
N ILE A 101 11.48 -32.42 19.84
CA ILE A 101 11.56 -31.01 19.48
C ILE A 101 13.01 -30.67 19.12
N ASN A 102 13.23 -30.31 17.86
CA ASN A 102 14.51 -29.82 17.33
C ASN A 102 14.31 -28.53 16.52
N ASP A 103 15.42 -27.96 16.04
CA ASP A 103 15.44 -26.72 15.24
C ASP A 103 14.49 -26.77 14.03
N ASP A 104 14.50 -27.89 13.29
CA ASP A 104 13.67 -28.08 12.09
C ASP A 104 12.17 -28.16 12.42
N ALA A 105 11.80 -28.88 13.48
CA ALA A 105 10.43 -28.98 13.96
C ALA A 105 9.90 -27.60 14.38
N LEU A 106 10.66 -26.86 15.19
CA LEU A 106 10.29 -25.52 15.65
C LEU A 106 10.17 -24.53 14.49
N SER A 107 11.10 -24.61 13.53
CA SER A 107 11.06 -23.82 12.31
C SER A 107 9.81 -24.12 11.48
N GLN A 108 9.47 -25.40 11.30
CA GLN A 108 8.30 -25.81 10.55
C GLN A 108 7.00 -25.34 11.24
N VAL A 109 6.85 -25.59 12.55
CA VAL A 109 5.67 -25.16 13.31
C VAL A 109 5.49 -23.65 13.23
N LEU A 110 6.56 -22.87 13.41
CA LEU A 110 6.50 -21.41 13.32
C LEU A 110 6.06 -20.93 11.94
N LYS A 111 6.63 -21.49 10.86
CA LYS A 111 6.29 -21.09 9.48
C LYS A 111 4.85 -21.39 9.14
N VAL A 112 4.36 -22.58 9.51
CA VAL A 112 2.98 -23.01 9.23
C VAL A 112 1.97 -22.17 10.01
N SER A 113 2.21 -21.98 11.31
CA SER A 113 1.34 -21.14 12.13
C SER A 113 1.38 -19.67 11.73
N LEU A 114 2.52 -19.16 11.25
CA LEU A 114 2.60 -17.80 10.71
C LEU A 114 1.83 -17.68 9.38
N ALA A 115 1.83 -18.71 8.53
CA ALA A 115 1.15 -18.68 7.24
C ALA A 115 -0.37 -18.55 7.36
N VAL A 116 -0.98 -19.02 8.46
CA VAL A 116 -2.40 -18.81 8.77
C VAL A 116 -2.68 -17.49 9.51
N MET A 117 -1.65 -16.74 9.89
CA MET A 117 -1.82 -15.47 10.61
C MET A 117 -2.17 -14.33 9.64
N THR A 118 -3.01 -13.39 10.08
CA THR A 118 -3.59 -12.36 9.23
C THR A 118 -2.57 -11.33 8.69
N PRO A 119 -2.49 -11.09 7.37
CA PRO A 119 -3.31 -11.71 6.32
C PRO A 119 -2.77 -13.10 5.89
N PRO A 120 -3.61 -14.15 5.90
CA PRO A 120 -3.13 -15.51 5.70
C PRO A 120 -2.67 -15.77 4.27
N CYS A 121 -1.52 -16.44 4.12
CA CYS A 121 -0.96 -16.88 2.84
C CYS A 121 -0.73 -15.79 1.78
N ILE A 122 -0.65 -14.50 2.17
CA ILE A 122 -0.45 -13.41 1.20
C ILE A 122 1.03 -13.05 1.05
N THR A 123 1.85 -13.26 2.08
CA THR A 123 3.21 -12.72 2.11
C THR A 123 4.28 -13.81 2.01
N ALA A 124 5.48 -13.39 1.64
CA ALA A 124 6.65 -14.26 1.64
C ALA A 124 7.30 -14.40 3.04
N ALA A 125 6.67 -13.90 4.12
CA ALA A 125 7.23 -13.99 5.47
C ALA A 125 7.52 -15.43 5.89
N PRO A 126 6.57 -16.38 5.74
CA PRO A 126 6.77 -17.75 6.19
C PRO A 126 7.82 -18.52 5.38
N THR A 127 7.96 -18.20 4.09
CA THR A 127 8.82 -18.92 3.16
C THR A 127 10.21 -18.31 3.05
N GLU A 128 10.30 -17.01 2.73
CA GLU A 128 11.56 -16.30 2.48
C GLU A 128 11.96 -15.34 3.61
N GLY A 129 11.01 -14.93 4.46
CA GLY A 129 11.25 -13.99 5.54
C GLY A 129 11.92 -14.63 6.77
N ILE A 130 11.56 -15.88 7.10
CA ILE A 130 12.14 -16.66 8.19
C ILE A 130 13.03 -17.76 7.59
N THR A 131 14.34 -17.62 7.73
CA THR A 131 15.30 -18.59 7.17
C THR A 131 15.41 -19.84 8.03
N GLY A 132 15.20 -19.72 9.34
CA GLY A 132 15.23 -20.85 10.26
C GLY A 132 15.06 -20.44 11.72
N VAL A 133 15.01 -21.44 12.58
CA VAL A 133 14.90 -21.30 14.03
C VAL A 133 15.99 -22.17 14.66
N LYS A 134 16.66 -21.68 15.70
CA LYS A 134 17.66 -22.46 16.45
C LYS A 134 17.45 -22.39 17.94
N ILE A 135 17.75 -23.48 18.62
CA ILE A 135 17.89 -23.53 20.07
C ILE A 135 19.33 -23.16 20.44
N LYS A 136 19.51 -22.05 21.16
CA LYS A 136 20.82 -21.56 21.62
C LYS A 136 20.87 -21.53 23.15
N LYS A 137 22.05 -21.29 23.73
CA LYS A 137 22.27 -21.31 25.19
C LYS A 137 22.56 -19.93 25.75
N ASN A 138 21.86 -19.57 26.84
CA ASN A 138 22.14 -18.43 27.70
C ASN A 138 23.45 -18.63 28.50
N ASN A 139 23.90 -17.59 29.20
CA ASN A 139 25.13 -17.66 30.01
C ASN A 139 24.96 -18.58 31.23
N ASP A 140 23.73 -18.73 31.72
CA ASP A 140 23.35 -19.66 32.79
C ASP A 140 23.20 -21.12 32.29
N GLY A 141 23.44 -21.38 31.01
CA GLY A 141 23.31 -22.69 30.38
C GLY A 141 21.89 -23.06 29.93
N SER A 142 20.88 -22.25 30.24
CA SER A 142 19.50 -22.49 29.82
C SER A 142 19.33 -22.32 28.30
N ASN A 143 18.43 -23.11 27.72
CA ASN A 143 18.14 -23.05 26.29
C ASN A 143 17.14 -21.91 26.01
N TYR A 144 17.37 -21.13 24.95
CA TYR A 144 16.45 -20.12 24.44
C TYR A 144 16.23 -20.26 22.92
N LEU A 145 15.15 -19.66 22.42
CA LEU A 145 14.79 -19.70 21.01
C LEU A 145 15.35 -18.49 20.24
N ALA A 146 16.03 -18.75 19.12
CA ALA A 146 16.51 -17.73 18.19
C ALA A 146 15.85 -17.88 16.82
N VAL A 147 15.24 -16.81 16.32
CA VAL A 147 14.56 -16.80 15.02
C VAL A 147 15.41 -15.99 14.03
N TYR A 148 15.73 -16.60 12.88
CA TYR A 148 16.57 -15.99 11.85
C TYR A 148 15.70 -15.37 10.77
N PHE A 149 15.73 -14.04 10.69
CA PHE A 149 15.03 -13.25 9.69
C PHE A 149 15.94 -12.85 8.52
N ALA A 150 15.37 -12.79 7.32
CA ALA A 150 16.02 -12.30 6.11
C ALA A 150 15.34 -11.06 5.54
N GLY A 151 15.99 -10.40 4.57
CA GLY A 151 15.49 -9.17 3.93
C GLY A 151 14.05 -9.24 3.39
N PRO A 152 13.60 -10.36 2.79
CA PRO A 152 12.22 -10.53 2.31
C PRO A 152 11.15 -10.35 3.38
N ILE A 153 11.49 -10.44 4.68
CA ILE A 153 10.55 -10.14 5.78
C ILE A 153 9.94 -8.75 5.68
N ARG A 154 10.58 -7.81 4.96
CA ARG A 154 10.03 -6.47 4.69
C ARG A 154 8.72 -6.49 3.88
N SER A 155 8.49 -7.53 3.10
CA SER A 155 7.25 -7.70 2.32
C SER A 155 6.05 -7.99 3.22
N ALA A 156 6.30 -8.55 4.40
CA ALA A 156 5.31 -8.77 5.43
C ALA A 156 4.86 -7.45 6.04
N GLY A 157 3.58 -7.36 6.41
CA GLY A 157 3.08 -6.19 7.13
C GLY A 157 3.70 -6.10 8.52
N GLY A 158 3.84 -4.88 9.08
CA GLY A 158 4.42 -4.71 10.43
C GLY A 158 3.69 -5.51 11.52
N THR A 159 2.39 -5.79 11.33
CA THR A 159 1.59 -6.65 12.21
C THR A 159 2.01 -8.12 12.13
N GLU A 160 2.16 -8.66 10.93
CA GLU A 160 2.57 -10.06 10.69
C GLU A 160 4.01 -10.29 11.18
N ILE A 161 4.90 -9.34 10.92
CA ILE A 161 6.28 -9.36 11.42
C ILE A 161 6.32 -9.47 12.94
N ALA A 162 5.50 -8.67 13.63
CA ALA A 162 5.44 -8.70 15.09
C ALA A 162 4.71 -9.95 15.60
N GLY A 163 3.69 -10.41 14.88
CA GLY A 163 2.99 -11.65 15.13
C GLY A 163 3.92 -12.86 15.10
N ALA A 164 4.90 -12.89 14.21
CA ALA A 164 5.93 -13.93 14.18
C ALA A 164 6.74 -14.00 15.49
N VAL A 165 7.04 -12.86 16.12
CA VAL A 165 7.77 -12.80 17.41
C VAL A 165 6.90 -13.32 18.55
N VAL A 166 5.61 -12.92 18.60
CA VAL A 166 4.67 -13.38 19.62
C VAL A 166 4.40 -14.88 19.48
N LEU A 167 4.23 -15.36 18.25
CA LEU A 167 4.03 -16.77 17.95
C LEU A 167 5.26 -17.61 18.30
N ALA A 168 6.48 -17.10 18.05
CA ALA A 168 7.71 -17.75 18.49
C ALA A 168 7.83 -17.79 20.03
N ASP A 169 7.38 -16.74 20.73
CA ASP A 169 7.26 -16.76 22.20
C ASP A 169 6.29 -17.85 22.68
N TYR A 170 5.14 -17.97 22.03
CA TYR A 170 4.15 -19.01 22.33
C TYR A 170 4.72 -20.41 22.13
N ILE A 171 5.34 -20.67 20.98
CA ILE A 171 5.93 -21.97 20.63
C ILE A 171 7.06 -22.35 21.61
N ARG A 172 7.95 -21.41 21.99
CA ARG A 172 9.02 -21.73 22.94
C ARG A 172 8.47 -22.16 24.31
N ARG A 173 7.34 -21.60 24.75
CA ARG A 173 6.71 -21.96 26.03
C ARG A 173 6.12 -23.35 25.97
N LEU A 174 5.42 -23.68 24.88
CA LEU A 174 4.92 -25.03 24.63
C LEU A 174 6.06 -26.07 24.59
N ALA A 175 7.22 -25.69 24.07
CA ALA A 175 8.41 -26.52 24.01
C ALA A 175 9.24 -26.57 25.32
N GLY A 176 8.84 -25.86 26.38
CA GLY A 176 9.58 -25.80 27.64
C GLY A 176 10.93 -25.05 27.55
N ILE A 177 11.10 -24.17 26.57
CA ILE A 177 12.34 -23.42 26.32
C ILE A 177 12.32 -22.09 27.11
N SER A 178 13.43 -21.78 27.78
CA SER A 178 13.59 -20.59 28.63
C SER A 178 13.62 -19.28 27.83
N LYS A 179 13.53 -18.15 28.54
CA LYS A 179 13.59 -16.81 27.93
C LYS A 179 15.00 -16.48 27.44
N TYR A 180 15.10 -15.71 26.36
CA TYR A 180 16.35 -15.11 25.92
C TYR A 180 16.85 -14.09 26.96
N GLN A 181 18.14 -14.18 27.31
CA GLN A 181 18.83 -13.24 28.18
C GLN A 181 19.96 -12.55 27.40
N PRO A 182 19.72 -11.37 26.81
CA PRO A 182 20.74 -10.65 26.06
C PRO A 182 21.85 -10.14 26.97
N THR A 183 23.09 -10.29 26.52
CA THR A 183 24.25 -9.62 27.11
C THR A 183 24.29 -8.14 26.73
N ASP A 184 24.98 -7.32 27.51
CA ASP A 184 25.14 -5.89 27.19
C ASP A 184 25.82 -5.67 25.83
N GLN A 185 26.76 -6.53 25.46
CA GLN A 185 27.43 -6.47 24.15
C GLN A 185 26.44 -6.74 23.00
N GLU A 186 25.52 -7.69 23.16
CA GLU A 186 24.47 -7.96 22.17
C GLU A 186 23.52 -6.78 22.04
N VAL A 187 23.08 -6.18 23.15
CA VAL A 187 22.22 -4.97 23.14
C VAL A 187 22.92 -3.83 22.40
N ARG A 188 24.18 -3.55 22.72
CA ARG A 188 24.97 -2.52 22.05
C ARG A 188 25.18 -2.82 20.56
N ARG A 189 25.36 -4.10 20.20
CA ARG A 189 25.44 -4.54 18.80
C ARG A 189 24.16 -4.20 18.02
N TYR A 190 22.97 -4.44 18.57
CA TYR A 190 21.71 -4.04 17.90
C TYR A 190 21.60 -2.52 17.69
N ILE A 191 21.95 -1.72 18.71
CA ILE A 191 21.90 -0.26 18.61
C ILE A 191 22.86 0.25 17.52
N GLU A 192 24.08 -0.28 17.48
CA GLU A 192 25.04 0.13 16.44
C GLU A 192 24.58 -0.33 15.05
N GLU A 193 24.05 -1.55 14.91
CA GLU A 193 23.46 -2.02 13.66
C GLU A 193 22.33 -1.09 13.18
N LEU A 194 21.41 -0.67 14.05
CA LEU A 194 20.34 0.28 13.72
C LEU A 194 20.90 1.63 13.23
N ARG A 195 21.89 2.18 13.93
CA ARG A 195 22.54 3.45 13.57
C ARG A 195 23.26 3.36 12.23
N VAL A 196 23.97 2.27 11.96
CA VAL A 196 24.67 2.05 10.69
C VAL A 196 23.67 1.82 9.56
N TYR A 197 22.62 1.03 9.79
CA TYR A 197 21.56 0.78 8.82
C TYR A 197 20.90 2.09 8.37
N ARG A 198 20.55 2.96 9.33
CA ARG A 198 19.99 4.30 9.06
C ARG A 198 20.92 5.18 8.24
N ARG A 199 22.23 5.10 8.48
CA ARG A 199 23.25 5.90 7.80
C ARG A 199 23.56 5.40 6.39
N LYS A 200 23.63 4.08 6.19
CA LYS A 200 24.20 3.47 4.97
C LYS A 200 23.23 2.68 4.09
N VAL A 201 22.13 2.18 4.65
CA VAL A 201 21.20 1.29 3.92
C VAL A 201 19.88 2.00 3.63
N GLY A 202 19.22 2.50 4.67
CA GLY A 202 17.95 3.17 4.51
C GLY A 202 17.23 3.43 5.82
N ARG A 203 16.08 4.11 5.72
CA ARG A 203 15.27 4.48 6.87
C ARG A 203 14.29 3.38 7.26
N PHE A 204 14.02 3.35 8.56
CA PHE A 204 12.92 2.60 9.16
C PHE A 204 11.60 3.36 9.03
N GLN A 205 10.47 2.67 9.16
CA GLN A 205 9.14 3.29 9.18
C GLN A 205 8.90 4.15 10.43
N TYR A 206 9.62 3.82 11.52
CA TYR A 206 9.56 4.50 12.80
C TYR A 206 10.96 4.96 13.20
N ASN A 207 11.08 6.23 13.61
CA ASN A 207 12.29 6.74 14.22
C ASN A 207 12.22 6.47 15.72
N VAL A 208 12.83 5.36 16.16
CA VAL A 208 12.81 4.92 17.55
C VAL A 208 14.08 5.41 18.26
N PRO A 209 13.97 6.06 19.43
CA PRO A 209 15.11 6.40 20.28
C PRO A 209 15.83 5.16 20.81
N ASP A 210 17.15 5.24 20.96
CA ASP A 210 18.00 4.12 21.40
C ASP A 210 17.61 3.59 22.80
N GLU A 211 17.16 4.47 23.70
CA GLU A 211 16.67 4.09 25.04
C GLU A 211 15.46 3.15 24.98
N ILE A 212 14.54 3.38 24.03
CA ILE A 212 13.38 2.51 23.82
C ILE A 212 13.84 1.17 23.24
N VAL A 213 14.80 1.20 22.30
CA VAL A 213 15.37 -0.03 21.73
C VAL A 213 16.00 -0.89 22.82
N GLU A 214 16.83 -0.29 23.68
CA GLU A 214 17.46 -0.99 24.82
C GLU A 214 16.41 -1.54 25.79
N PHE A 215 15.40 -0.75 26.14
CA PHE A 215 14.31 -1.17 27.02
C PHE A 215 13.59 -2.42 26.51
N VAL A 216 13.31 -2.47 25.20
CA VAL A 216 12.66 -3.60 24.53
C VAL A 216 13.59 -4.81 24.46
N LEU A 217 14.83 -4.64 23.98
CA LEU A 217 15.78 -5.75 23.82
C LEU A 217 15.96 -6.54 25.12
N ARG A 218 16.08 -5.84 26.26
CA ARG A 218 16.26 -6.47 27.58
C ARG A 218 15.04 -7.27 28.07
N ARG A 219 13.88 -7.13 27.42
CA ARG A 219 12.61 -7.77 27.81
C ARG A 219 12.09 -8.75 26.77
N LEU A 220 12.74 -8.86 25.62
CA LEU A 220 12.32 -9.77 24.57
C LEU A 220 12.53 -11.23 25.01
N PRO A 221 11.50 -12.08 24.92
CA PRO A 221 11.60 -13.46 25.38
C PRO A 221 12.31 -14.40 24.39
N ILE A 222 12.53 -13.95 23.15
CA ILE A 222 13.24 -14.68 22.09
C ILE A 222 14.33 -13.80 21.46
N GLU A 223 15.35 -14.41 20.87
CA GLU A 223 16.36 -13.69 20.10
C GLU A 223 15.84 -13.41 18.68
N ILE A 224 15.74 -12.13 18.31
CA ILE A 224 15.41 -11.68 16.95
C ILE A 224 16.71 -11.51 16.17
N THR A 225 17.21 -12.57 15.52
CA THR A 225 18.47 -12.56 14.77
C THR A 225 18.23 -12.78 13.27
N GLY A 226 19.27 -13.01 12.48
CA GLY A 226 19.13 -13.18 11.04
C GLY A 226 20.43 -13.31 10.27
N VAL A 227 20.28 -13.64 9.00
CA VAL A 227 21.40 -13.67 8.05
C VAL A 227 21.88 -12.24 7.74
N ALA A 228 23.14 -12.13 7.29
CA ALA A 228 23.65 -10.88 6.74
C ALA A 228 22.83 -10.49 5.50
N THR A 229 22.08 -9.40 5.57
CA THR A 229 21.29 -8.91 4.43
C THR A 229 22.04 -7.89 3.61
N ASP A 230 22.91 -7.12 4.26
CA ASP A 230 23.67 -6.05 3.65
C ASP A 230 25.16 -6.31 3.91
N PRO A 231 26.02 -6.34 2.88
CA PRO A 231 27.46 -6.61 3.01
C PRO A 231 28.20 -5.39 3.57
N ILE A 232 27.73 -4.86 4.70
CA ILE A 232 28.26 -3.70 5.41
C ILE A 232 28.67 -4.17 6.80
N PRO A 233 29.97 -4.13 7.15
CA PRO A 233 30.43 -4.57 8.47
C PRO A 233 30.01 -3.56 9.53
N VAL A 234 29.71 -4.07 10.73
CA VAL A 234 29.41 -3.22 11.89
C VAL A 234 30.72 -2.64 12.45
N PRO A 235 30.78 -1.35 12.82
CA PRO A 235 32.00 -0.73 13.34
C PRO A 235 32.51 -1.36 14.64
N ALA A 236 31.60 -1.74 15.54
CA ALA A 236 31.90 -2.29 16.86
C ALA A 236 31.13 -3.60 17.13
N TYR A 237 31.57 -4.38 18.12
CA TYR A 237 30.95 -5.64 18.55
C TYR A 237 30.85 -6.70 17.43
N LYS A 238 31.91 -6.86 16.62
CA LYS A 238 31.91 -7.69 15.39
C LYS A 238 31.72 -9.19 15.68
N ASP A 239 32.53 -9.72 16.59
CA ASP A 239 32.73 -11.16 16.77
C ASP A 239 32.11 -11.64 18.10
N LEU A 240 30.80 -11.47 18.23
CA LEU A 240 30.09 -11.97 19.41
C LEU A 240 29.84 -13.48 19.28
N PRO A 241 30.00 -14.28 20.36
CA PRO A 241 29.87 -15.74 20.30
C PRO A 241 28.54 -16.25 19.72
N ARG A 242 27.47 -15.46 19.89
CA ARG A 242 26.11 -15.78 19.45
C ARG A 242 25.70 -15.05 18.16
N VAL A 243 26.59 -14.30 17.52
CA VAL A 243 26.27 -13.58 16.28
C VAL A 243 27.21 -14.07 15.19
N GLU A 244 26.69 -14.86 14.27
CA GLU A 244 27.46 -15.61 13.27
C GLU A 244 27.96 -14.74 12.10
N THR A 245 27.78 -13.43 12.18
CA THR A 245 28.14 -12.50 11.11
C THR A 245 28.64 -11.13 11.62
N PRO A 246 29.72 -10.58 11.03
CA PRO A 246 30.16 -9.23 11.33
C PRO A 246 29.35 -8.15 10.57
N TYR A 247 28.39 -8.54 9.73
CA TYR A 247 27.62 -7.66 8.85
C TYR A 247 26.23 -7.32 9.40
N LEU A 248 25.55 -6.34 8.79
CA LEU A 248 24.20 -5.90 9.17
C LEU A 248 23.13 -6.98 8.93
N ARG A 249 22.26 -7.18 9.93
CA ARG A 249 21.12 -8.11 9.89
C ARG A 249 19.81 -7.36 9.66
N GLY A 250 19.67 -6.69 8.51
CA GLY A 250 18.57 -5.79 8.20
C GLY A 250 17.17 -6.39 8.35
N GLY A 251 17.00 -7.71 8.15
CA GLY A 251 15.75 -8.42 8.44
C GLY A 251 15.38 -8.32 9.92
N ALA A 252 16.30 -8.74 10.80
CA ALA A 252 16.15 -8.67 12.26
C ALA A 252 15.88 -7.25 12.76
N LEU A 253 16.64 -6.26 12.25
CA LEU A 253 16.47 -4.86 12.63
C LEU A 253 15.08 -4.32 12.29
N ARG A 254 14.50 -4.75 11.16
CA ARG A 254 13.12 -4.38 10.78
C ARG A 254 12.09 -5.03 11.68
N VAL A 255 12.29 -6.30 12.04
CA VAL A 255 11.40 -7.00 12.98
C VAL A 255 11.36 -6.31 14.32
N LEU A 256 12.52 -5.91 14.84
CA LEU A 256 12.62 -5.16 16.08
C LEU A 256 11.99 -3.76 15.97
N ASN A 257 12.46 -2.94 15.03
CA ASN A 257 12.12 -1.52 14.98
C ASN A 257 10.74 -1.24 14.36
N ASP A 258 10.47 -1.78 13.17
CA ASP A 258 9.23 -1.51 12.42
C ASP A 258 8.07 -2.44 12.82
N GLY A 259 8.41 -3.62 13.36
CA GLY A 259 7.47 -4.61 13.91
C GLY A 259 7.17 -4.36 15.37
N VAL A 260 7.94 -4.97 16.28
CA VAL A 260 7.65 -5.01 17.72
C VAL A 260 7.48 -3.62 18.32
N ILE A 261 8.47 -2.73 18.13
CA ILE A 261 8.44 -1.40 18.73
C ILE A 261 7.42 -0.51 18.00
N GLY A 262 7.56 -0.37 16.68
CA GLY A 262 6.72 0.51 15.86
C GLY A 262 5.23 0.17 15.88
N ARG A 263 4.86 -1.08 16.21
CA ARG A 263 3.48 -1.57 16.26
C ARG A 263 3.04 -2.04 17.65
N ALA A 264 3.71 -1.61 18.73
CA ALA A 264 3.43 -2.07 20.11
C ALA A 264 1.93 -2.23 20.45
N LYS A 265 1.06 -1.26 20.12
CA LYS A 265 -0.40 -1.34 20.33
C LYS A 265 -1.07 -2.51 19.61
N LYS A 266 -0.66 -2.81 18.37
CA LYS A 266 -1.19 -3.97 17.62
C LYS A 266 -0.63 -5.28 18.16
N VAL A 267 0.64 -5.30 18.57
CA VAL A 267 1.26 -6.49 19.21
C VAL A 267 0.53 -6.85 20.49
N LEU A 268 0.22 -5.87 21.34
CA LEU A 268 -0.60 -6.08 22.54
C LEU A 268 -1.96 -6.73 22.23
N LYS A 269 -2.57 -6.39 21.09
CA LYS A 269 -3.83 -7.01 20.67
C LYS A 269 -3.64 -8.51 20.37
N ILE A 270 -2.55 -8.87 19.67
CA ILE A 270 -2.19 -10.27 19.38
C ILE A 270 -1.88 -11.03 20.67
N VAL A 271 -1.12 -10.42 21.59
CA VAL A 271 -0.79 -10.99 22.90
C VAL A 271 -2.07 -11.31 23.68
N LYS A 272 -3.03 -10.37 23.75
CA LYS A 272 -4.32 -10.57 24.43
C LYS A 272 -5.12 -11.72 23.84
N VAL A 273 -5.15 -11.84 22.51
CA VAL A 273 -5.81 -12.97 21.80
C VAL A 273 -5.13 -14.31 22.13
N SER A 274 -3.79 -14.33 22.19
CA SER A 274 -3.02 -15.54 22.48
C SER A 274 -3.06 -16.00 23.94
N GLY A 275 -3.52 -15.14 24.86
CA GLY A 275 -3.50 -15.41 26.31
C GLY A 275 -2.09 -15.42 26.92
N LEU A 276 -1.11 -14.80 26.28
CA LEU A 276 0.27 -14.72 26.79
C LEU A 276 0.43 -13.61 27.85
N ASP A 277 1.07 -13.94 28.95
CA ASP A 277 1.55 -13.04 30.00
C ASP A 277 3.01 -12.58 29.75
N GLY A 278 3.45 -11.49 30.41
CA GLY A 278 4.85 -11.03 30.37
C GLY A 278 5.18 -10.07 29.22
N TRP A 279 4.16 -9.51 28.57
CA TRP A 279 4.24 -8.53 27.49
C TRP A 279 3.62 -7.17 27.86
N GLU A 280 3.25 -6.96 29.13
CA GLU A 280 2.59 -5.77 29.65
C GLU A 280 3.44 -4.50 29.45
N TRP A 281 4.78 -4.66 29.44
CA TRP A 281 5.76 -3.59 29.19
C TRP A 281 5.60 -2.91 27.81
N LEU A 282 4.90 -3.52 26.85
CA LEU A 282 4.60 -2.87 25.56
C LEU A 282 3.66 -1.67 25.70
N GLU A 283 2.86 -1.58 26.78
CA GLU A 283 2.00 -0.43 27.06
C GLU A 283 2.84 0.83 27.29
N GLU A 284 3.93 0.70 28.06
CA GLU A 284 4.91 1.77 28.27
C GLU A 284 5.59 2.19 26.97
N VAL A 285 5.94 1.23 26.10
CA VAL A 285 6.53 1.53 24.78
C VAL A 285 5.58 2.36 23.93
N ALA A 286 4.29 2.00 23.92
CA ALA A 286 3.26 2.73 23.19
C ALA A 286 3.05 4.16 23.72
N ALA A 287 3.14 4.35 25.03
CA ALA A 287 3.08 5.67 25.68
C ALA A 287 4.29 6.53 25.30
N LYS A 288 5.52 6.03 25.52
CA LYS A 288 6.77 6.73 25.19
C LYS A 288 6.87 7.13 23.71
N LEU A 289 6.40 6.27 22.80
CA LEU A 289 6.34 6.61 21.36
C LEU A 289 5.32 7.69 21.03
N SER A 290 4.24 7.82 21.81
CA SER A 290 3.22 8.85 21.61
C SER A 290 3.72 10.21 22.08
N GLU A 291 4.43 10.27 23.20
CA GLU A 291 5.09 11.47 23.72
C GLU A 291 6.22 11.96 22.80
N ALA A 292 6.99 11.04 22.22
CA ALA A 292 8.00 11.38 21.22
C ALA A 292 7.41 11.96 19.91
N LYS A 293 6.11 11.79 19.66
CA LYS A 293 5.41 12.40 18.51
C LYS A 293 4.82 13.77 18.82
N SER A 294 4.32 14.00 20.04
CA SER A 294 3.70 15.28 20.43
C SER A 294 4.71 16.42 20.55
N THR A 295 5.98 16.12 20.79
CA THR A 295 7.10 17.09 20.83
C THR A 295 7.52 17.63 19.45
N GLY A 296 6.72 17.45 18.39
CA GLY A 296 6.88 18.12 17.09
C GLY A 296 7.98 17.57 16.17
N LYS A 297 8.78 16.60 16.62
CA LYS A 297 9.91 16.04 15.85
C LYS A 297 9.55 15.01 14.75
N ASN A 298 8.26 14.81 14.43
CA ASN A 298 7.82 13.77 13.48
C ASN A 298 6.55 14.18 12.71
N THR A 299 6.53 15.35 12.07
CA THR A 299 5.36 15.80 11.28
C THR A 299 5.29 15.20 9.87
N GLY A 300 6.16 14.24 9.51
CA GLY A 300 6.17 13.64 8.16
C GLY A 300 6.53 14.62 7.03
N LEU A 301 6.76 15.88 7.38
CA LEU A 301 7.19 16.99 6.52
C LEU A 301 8.72 17.13 6.49
N ASP A 302 9.45 16.51 7.42
CA ASP A 302 10.91 16.59 7.55
C ASP A 302 11.70 15.94 6.39
N ASP A 303 11.01 15.43 5.37
CA ASP A 303 11.59 14.60 4.30
C ASP A 303 11.03 15.01 2.93
N VAL A 304 11.15 16.30 2.61
CA VAL A 304 10.84 16.84 1.27
C VAL A 304 11.93 16.37 0.33
N VAL A 305 11.61 15.40 -0.51
CA VAL A 305 12.46 14.96 -1.62
C VAL A 305 12.15 15.89 -2.80
N GLY A 306 13.18 16.37 -3.50
CA GLY A 306 12.99 17.17 -4.72
C GLY A 306 12.02 16.50 -5.70
N GLY A 307 11.11 17.29 -6.28
CA GLY A 307 10.06 16.81 -7.19
C GLY A 307 8.81 16.23 -6.51
N ARG A 308 8.65 16.38 -5.18
CA ARG A 308 7.47 15.93 -4.43
C ARG A 308 6.89 17.07 -3.61
N PRO A 309 5.98 17.88 -4.18
CA PRO A 309 5.49 19.07 -3.50
C PRO A 309 4.66 18.73 -2.25
N VAL A 310 4.69 19.67 -1.30
CA VAL A 310 3.76 19.72 -0.16
C VAL A 310 2.54 20.50 -0.63
N LEU A 311 1.38 19.87 -0.57
CA LEU A 311 0.12 20.40 -1.09
C LEU A 311 -0.69 21.11 0.01
N SER A 312 -0.55 20.66 1.26
CA SER A 312 -1.15 21.30 2.44
C SER A 312 -0.41 20.93 3.71
N THR A 313 -0.49 21.79 4.73
CA THR A 313 0.04 21.56 6.08
C THR A 313 -1.09 21.33 7.08
N PRO A 314 -0.87 20.61 8.20
CA PRO A 314 -1.90 20.32 9.18
C PRO A 314 -2.55 21.60 9.74
N GLY A 315 -3.88 21.62 9.87
CA GLY A 315 -4.62 22.73 10.48
C GLY A 315 -4.63 24.05 9.70
N ARG A 316 -4.09 24.08 8.48
CA ARG A 316 -4.08 25.27 7.63
C ARG A 316 -5.41 25.43 6.90
N PHE A 317 -6.14 26.51 7.19
CA PHE A 317 -7.32 26.89 6.41
C PHE A 317 -6.95 27.11 4.95
N GLY A 318 -7.83 26.67 4.06
CA GLY A 318 -7.55 26.60 2.63
C GLY A 318 -6.83 25.32 2.20
N GLY A 319 -6.37 24.49 3.15
CA GLY A 319 -5.90 23.13 2.83
C GLY A 319 -7.04 22.21 2.39
N PHE A 320 -6.73 20.91 2.26
CA PHE A 320 -7.75 19.91 1.93
C PHE A 320 -8.76 19.76 3.07
N ARG A 321 -10.02 20.11 2.82
CA ARG A 321 -11.11 19.97 3.80
C ARG A 321 -11.56 18.52 3.88
N ILE A 322 -11.68 17.99 5.10
CA ILE A 322 -12.18 16.62 5.30
C ILE A 322 -13.66 16.56 4.93
N ARG A 323 -13.99 15.68 3.99
CA ARG A 323 -15.35 15.21 3.72
C ARG A 323 -15.38 13.70 3.91
N TYR A 324 -16.20 13.20 4.82
CA TYR A 324 -16.35 11.77 5.00
C TYR A 324 -17.33 11.21 3.98
N GLY A 325 -16.97 10.10 3.35
CA GLY A 325 -17.84 9.42 2.40
C GLY A 325 -17.10 8.37 1.59
N ARG A 326 -17.87 7.65 0.75
CA ARG A 326 -17.34 6.63 -0.15
C ARG A 326 -17.96 6.83 -1.53
N ALA A 327 -17.15 7.30 -2.47
CA ALA A 327 -17.42 7.23 -3.89
C ALA A 327 -17.06 5.84 -4.45
N PRO A 328 -17.57 5.46 -5.62
CA PRO A 328 -17.27 4.20 -6.32
C PRO A 328 -15.78 3.86 -6.42
N THR A 329 -14.94 4.87 -6.57
CA THR A 329 -13.48 4.75 -6.76
C THR A 329 -12.67 4.92 -5.48
N THR A 330 -13.32 5.08 -4.32
CA THR A 330 -12.67 5.34 -3.02
C THR A 330 -12.87 4.19 -2.02
N SER A 331 -12.27 4.29 -0.83
CA SER A 331 -12.06 3.21 0.18
C SER A 331 -10.70 2.52 0.02
N MET A 332 -10.34 1.61 0.93
CA MET A 332 -9.06 0.90 0.93
C MET A 332 -7.86 1.87 0.81
N ALA A 333 -7.91 2.96 1.58
CA ALA A 333 -6.98 4.08 1.53
C ALA A 333 -6.92 4.87 0.20
N ALA A 334 -7.93 4.77 -0.68
CA ALA A 334 -8.08 5.69 -1.80
C ALA A 334 -8.80 6.98 -1.37
N LEU A 335 -8.19 8.11 -1.71
CA LEU A 335 -8.56 9.48 -1.34
C LEU A 335 -9.20 10.17 -2.54
N GLY A 336 -10.45 10.61 -2.40
CA GLY A 336 -11.13 11.35 -3.48
C GLY A 336 -10.68 12.80 -3.52
N ILE A 337 -10.29 13.29 -4.68
CA ILE A 337 -9.86 14.67 -4.90
C ILE A 337 -10.58 15.22 -6.13
N HIS A 338 -10.94 16.50 -6.09
CA HIS A 338 -11.59 17.14 -7.21
C HIS A 338 -10.64 17.18 -8.42
N PRO A 339 -11.08 16.78 -9.64
CA PRO A 339 -10.21 16.76 -10.82
C PRO A 339 -9.65 18.15 -11.17
N TYR A 340 -10.40 19.22 -10.94
CA TYR A 340 -9.86 20.58 -11.13
C TYR A 340 -8.79 20.96 -10.11
N THR A 341 -8.83 20.43 -8.89
CA THR A 341 -7.71 20.57 -7.94
C THR A 341 -6.47 19.89 -8.46
N MET A 342 -6.61 18.67 -9.01
CA MET A 342 -5.50 17.93 -9.62
C MET A 342 -4.83 18.73 -10.76
N ARG A 343 -5.65 19.35 -11.61
CA ARG A 343 -5.21 20.21 -12.73
C ARG A 343 -4.47 21.46 -12.25
N LEU A 344 -5.06 22.22 -11.32
CA LEU A 344 -4.47 23.46 -10.81
C LEU A 344 -3.21 23.23 -9.97
N MET A 345 -2.99 22.01 -9.48
CA MET A 345 -1.74 21.57 -8.87
C MET A 345 -0.74 21.04 -9.92
N GLU A 346 -0.81 21.56 -11.15
CA GLU A 346 0.09 21.24 -12.28
C GLU A 346 0.21 19.74 -12.58
N ASN A 347 -0.83 18.95 -12.30
CA ASN A 347 -0.84 17.49 -12.44
C ASN A 347 0.24 16.78 -11.60
N PHE A 348 0.75 17.39 -10.53
CA PHE A 348 1.54 16.67 -9.52
C PHE A 348 0.72 15.60 -8.78
N VAL A 349 -0.60 15.73 -8.84
CA VAL A 349 -1.57 14.73 -8.37
C VAL A 349 -2.38 14.28 -9.58
N VAL A 350 -2.28 13.01 -9.93
CA VAL A 350 -3.13 12.35 -10.92
C VAL A 350 -3.72 11.08 -10.33
N ALA A 351 -4.63 10.44 -11.08
CA ALA A 351 -5.20 9.16 -10.66
C ALA A 351 -4.08 8.12 -10.41
N GLY A 352 -4.04 7.57 -9.19
CA GLY A 352 -3.02 6.62 -8.75
C GLY A 352 -1.76 7.25 -8.16
N THR A 353 -1.63 8.58 -8.14
CA THR A 353 -0.57 9.24 -7.37
C THR A 353 -0.77 8.93 -5.88
N GLN A 354 0.24 8.35 -5.24
CA GLN A 354 0.21 8.18 -3.79
C GLN A 354 0.43 9.54 -3.11
N LEU A 355 -0.49 9.94 -2.25
CA LEU A 355 -0.33 11.02 -1.31
C LEU A 355 0.10 10.48 0.04
N ARG A 356 1.01 11.18 0.72
CA ARG A 356 1.25 10.98 2.16
C ARG A 356 0.44 12.01 2.92
N ILE A 357 -0.29 11.52 3.90
CA ILE A 357 -1.24 12.27 4.72
C ILE A 357 -0.96 12.01 6.20
N ASP A 358 -1.45 12.89 7.07
CA ASP A 358 -1.40 12.75 8.53
C ASP A 358 -2.68 12.16 9.12
N TYR A 359 -3.76 12.07 8.34
CA TYR A 359 -5.06 11.52 8.75
C TYR A 359 -5.85 10.94 7.55
N PRO A 360 -6.54 9.79 7.67
CA PRO A 360 -6.62 8.90 8.84
C PRO A 360 -5.44 7.91 8.93
N GLY A 361 -4.68 7.74 7.85
CA GLY A 361 -3.52 6.86 7.75
C GLY A 361 -2.25 7.62 7.33
N LYS A 362 -1.19 6.88 6.98
CA LYS A 362 0.10 7.47 6.54
C LYS A 362 0.15 7.84 5.05
N GLY A 363 -0.86 7.44 4.29
CA GLY A 363 -0.90 7.67 2.86
C GLY A 363 -2.09 6.98 2.20
N GLY A 364 -2.40 7.44 1.00
CA GLY A 364 -3.48 6.91 0.18
C GLY A 364 -3.24 7.24 -1.29
N ILE A 365 -3.96 6.59 -2.19
CA ILE A 365 -3.89 6.91 -3.62
C ILE A 365 -4.93 7.98 -3.95
N ALA A 366 -4.57 8.95 -4.78
CA ALA A 366 -5.51 9.95 -5.27
C ALA A 366 -6.39 9.36 -6.38
N VAL A 367 -7.69 9.59 -6.30
CA VAL A 367 -8.67 9.25 -7.34
C VAL A 367 -9.60 10.44 -7.60
N PRO A 368 -10.04 10.66 -8.84
CA PRO A 368 -10.88 11.81 -9.17
C PRO A 368 -12.32 11.60 -8.65
N VAL A 369 -12.85 12.61 -7.95
CA VAL A 369 -14.25 12.68 -7.55
C VAL A 369 -14.77 14.09 -7.85
N SER A 370 -15.63 14.23 -8.85
CA SER A 370 -16.13 15.54 -9.33
C SER A 370 -17.32 16.09 -8.55
N SER A 371 -17.93 15.30 -7.65
CA SER A 371 -19.10 15.70 -6.89
C SER A 371 -18.78 16.42 -5.56
N ILE A 372 -17.50 16.50 -5.18
CA ILE A 372 -17.07 17.16 -3.93
C ILE A 372 -16.71 18.63 -4.18
N GLU A 373 -16.43 19.39 -3.11
CA GLU A 373 -16.17 20.83 -3.24
C GLU A 373 -14.88 21.09 -4.07
N PRO A 374 -14.97 21.92 -5.13
CA PRO A 374 -13.84 22.28 -5.98
C PRO A 374 -12.90 23.29 -5.31
N PRO A 375 -11.73 23.58 -5.93
CA PRO A 375 -10.81 24.58 -5.42
C PRO A 375 -11.31 26.01 -5.64
N VAL A 376 -10.80 26.94 -4.83
CA VAL A 376 -11.02 28.39 -4.97
C VAL A 376 -9.67 29.06 -5.13
N VAL A 377 -9.58 29.96 -6.11
CA VAL A 377 -8.36 30.69 -6.45
C VAL A 377 -8.56 32.20 -6.36
N ILE A 378 -7.47 32.93 -6.23
CA ILE A 378 -7.40 34.39 -6.39
C ILE A 378 -6.44 34.73 -7.52
N PHE A 379 -6.86 35.64 -8.39
CA PHE A 379 -6.07 36.15 -9.51
C PHE A 379 -5.28 37.40 -9.13
N ARG A 380 -4.33 37.79 -10.00
CA ARG A 380 -3.51 39.01 -9.79
C ARG A 380 -4.32 40.29 -9.69
N ASP A 381 -5.46 40.38 -10.37
CA ASP A 381 -6.39 41.52 -10.31
C ASP A 381 -7.16 41.59 -8.97
N GLY A 382 -7.05 40.55 -8.14
CA GLY A 382 -7.74 40.43 -6.86
C GLY A 382 -9.12 39.76 -6.94
N SER A 383 -9.54 39.31 -8.13
CA SER A 383 -10.76 38.53 -8.33
C SER A 383 -10.61 37.14 -7.70
N VAL A 384 -11.66 36.66 -7.02
CA VAL A 384 -11.73 35.33 -6.40
C VAL A 384 -12.71 34.47 -7.16
N MET A 385 -12.28 33.28 -7.57
CA MET A 385 -13.07 32.40 -8.41
C MET A 385 -13.12 30.98 -7.85
N ARG A 386 -14.32 30.40 -7.83
CA ARG A 386 -14.55 29.00 -7.50
C ARG A 386 -14.50 28.20 -8.80
N ILE A 387 -13.52 27.31 -8.94
CA ILE A 387 -13.28 26.58 -10.20
C ILE A 387 -14.17 25.34 -10.25
N ASP A 388 -15.42 25.50 -10.69
CA ASP A 388 -16.44 24.45 -10.67
C ASP A 388 -16.94 24.02 -12.06
N ASN A 389 -16.32 24.52 -13.13
CA ASN A 389 -16.57 24.09 -14.51
C ASN A 389 -15.31 24.23 -15.37
N GLU A 390 -15.35 23.72 -16.61
CA GLU A 390 -14.21 23.74 -17.53
C GLU A 390 -13.83 25.14 -18.01
N GLU A 391 -14.80 26.05 -18.17
CA GLU A 391 -14.54 27.43 -18.61
C GLU A 391 -13.70 28.19 -17.59
N LYS A 392 -14.09 28.12 -16.31
CA LYS A 392 -13.35 28.70 -15.19
C LYS A 392 -11.98 28.06 -15.02
N LEU A 393 -11.87 26.74 -15.24
CA LEU A 393 -10.56 26.09 -15.23
C LEU A 393 -9.66 26.65 -16.33
N ALA A 394 -10.17 26.78 -17.55
CA ALA A 394 -9.41 27.31 -18.67
C ALA A 394 -9.01 28.78 -18.46
N GLU A 395 -9.86 29.59 -17.84
CA GLU A 395 -9.54 30.96 -17.42
C GLU A 395 -8.42 30.96 -16.37
N ALA A 396 -8.49 30.06 -15.39
CA ALA A 396 -7.46 29.94 -14.37
C ALA A 396 -6.12 29.47 -14.95
N GLU A 397 -6.11 28.50 -15.86
CA GLU A 397 -4.87 28.02 -16.51
C GLU A 397 -4.20 29.09 -17.40
N ARG A 398 -4.95 30.07 -17.91
CA ARG A 398 -4.42 31.20 -18.70
C ARG A 398 -3.90 32.37 -17.86
N SER A 399 -4.29 32.42 -16.59
CA SER A 399 -4.04 33.55 -15.71
C SER A 399 -3.08 33.15 -14.59
N GLU A 400 -2.42 34.13 -13.99
CA GLU A 400 -1.68 33.85 -12.77
C GLU A 400 -2.61 33.84 -11.57
N TYR A 401 -2.62 32.71 -10.86
CA TYR A 401 -3.49 32.47 -9.72
C TYR A 401 -2.72 31.99 -8.49
N LYS A 402 -3.37 32.17 -7.33
CA LYS A 402 -2.99 31.54 -6.07
C LYS A 402 -4.18 30.75 -5.55
N ILE A 403 -3.95 29.51 -5.15
CA ILE A 403 -4.99 28.68 -4.54
C ILE A 403 -5.27 29.19 -3.12
N LEU A 404 -6.50 29.64 -2.88
CA LEU A 404 -6.99 30.01 -1.55
C LEU A 404 -7.56 28.80 -0.80
N PHE A 405 -8.15 27.86 -1.54
CA PHE A 405 -8.70 26.62 -1.01
C PHE A 405 -8.47 25.46 -1.97
N ASN A 406 -7.89 24.36 -1.48
CA ASN A 406 -7.59 23.18 -2.27
C ASN A 406 -8.84 22.40 -2.69
N GLY A 407 -9.99 22.62 -2.07
CA GLY A 407 -11.16 21.76 -2.24
C GLY A 407 -11.24 20.66 -1.17
N ASP A 408 -12.20 19.77 -1.35
CA ASP A 408 -12.41 18.63 -0.46
C ASP A 408 -11.39 17.51 -0.71
N ILE A 409 -11.09 16.77 0.35
CA ILE A 409 -10.53 15.41 0.28
C ILE A 409 -11.55 14.43 0.85
N LEU A 410 -12.01 13.50 0.01
CA LEU A 410 -12.98 12.47 0.38
C LEU A 410 -12.26 11.33 1.08
N ILE A 411 -12.64 11.08 2.33
CA ILE A 411 -12.03 10.05 3.20
C ILE A 411 -13.11 9.04 3.60
N SER A 412 -12.83 7.75 3.38
CA SER A 412 -13.74 6.69 3.80
C SER A 412 -13.77 6.57 5.32
N PHE A 413 -14.98 6.43 5.88
CA PHE A 413 -15.14 6.09 7.29
C PHE A 413 -14.46 4.76 7.63
N GLY A 414 -14.46 3.79 6.70
CA GLY A 414 -13.79 2.50 6.87
C GLY A 414 -12.28 2.64 7.11
N ASP A 415 -11.62 3.59 6.43
CA ASP A 415 -10.19 3.85 6.62
C ASP A 415 -9.92 4.42 8.03
N CYS A 416 -10.87 5.17 8.60
CA CYS A 416 -10.76 5.68 9.96
C CYS A 416 -10.87 4.55 11.00
N VAL A 417 -11.81 3.62 10.77
CA VAL A 417 -12.00 2.42 11.61
C VAL A 417 -10.76 1.53 11.57
N GLU A 418 -10.23 1.25 10.37
CA GLU A 418 -9.04 0.40 10.20
C GLU A 418 -7.81 0.96 10.91
N ASN A 419 -7.61 2.29 10.81
CA ASN A 419 -6.49 2.96 11.45
C ASN A 419 -6.73 3.27 12.94
N ASN A 420 -7.94 3.00 13.46
CA ASN A 420 -8.36 3.26 14.84
C ASN A 420 -8.07 4.70 15.27
N VAL A 421 -8.49 5.66 14.45
CA VAL A 421 -8.32 7.11 14.72
C VAL A 421 -9.61 7.74 15.22
N LYS A 422 -9.49 8.79 16.02
CA LYS A 422 -10.65 9.62 16.40
C LYS A 422 -11.09 10.44 15.19
N LEU A 423 -12.40 10.45 14.93
CA LEU A 423 -12.95 11.27 13.85
C LEU A 423 -12.70 12.74 14.13
N GLN A 424 -12.12 13.42 13.14
CA GLN A 424 -11.98 14.87 13.13
C GLN A 424 -13.31 15.51 12.70
N PRO A 425 -13.70 16.68 13.26
CA PRO A 425 -14.91 17.39 12.84
C PRO A 425 -14.90 17.69 11.33
N PRO A 426 -15.86 17.18 10.54
CA PRO A 426 -15.93 17.47 9.11
C PRO A 426 -16.44 18.89 8.86
N GLY A 427 -16.17 19.43 7.67
CA GLY A 427 -16.85 20.65 7.22
C GLY A 427 -18.32 20.37 6.88
N TYR A 428 -19.20 21.34 7.11
CA TYR A 428 -20.61 21.21 6.76
C TYR A 428 -20.79 21.07 5.23
N CYS A 429 -21.54 20.06 4.79
CA CYS A 429 -21.68 19.66 3.38
C CYS A 429 -23.13 19.28 3.04
N GLU A 430 -23.41 19.07 1.74
CA GLU A 430 -24.76 18.93 1.17
C GLU A 430 -25.52 17.71 1.73
N GLU A 431 -24.82 16.59 1.92
CA GLU A 431 -25.34 15.34 2.47
C GLU A 431 -25.75 15.51 3.93
N TRP A 432 -25.03 16.32 4.69
CA TRP A 432 -25.40 16.62 6.06
C TRP A 432 -26.59 17.58 6.10
N TRP A 433 -26.55 18.64 5.29
CA TRP A 433 -27.62 19.62 5.21
C TRP A 433 -28.97 19.00 4.88
N ILE A 434 -29.04 18.11 3.88
CA ILE A 434 -30.30 17.48 3.50
C ILE A 434 -30.87 16.59 4.62
N GLN A 435 -30.02 15.90 5.39
CA GLN A 435 -30.47 15.10 6.53
C GLN A 435 -31.02 15.97 7.66
N GLU A 436 -30.36 17.09 7.97
CA GLU A 436 -30.89 18.06 8.95
C GLU A 436 -32.21 18.69 8.50
N ALA A 437 -32.31 19.08 7.22
CA ALA A 437 -33.51 19.68 6.66
C ALA A 437 -34.70 18.70 6.66
N LEU A 438 -34.48 17.44 6.27
CA LEU A 438 -35.53 16.41 6.28
C LEU A 438 -36.01 16.11 7.71
N LEU A 439 -35.09 16.01 8.67
CA LEU A 439 -35.42 15.77 10.08
C LEU A 439 -36.25 16.92 10.68
N GLU A 440 -35.87 18.17 10.39
CA GLU A 440 -36.58 19.32 10.92
C GLU A 440 -37.93 19.53 10.20
N GLU A 441 -38.04 19.22 8.91
CA GLU A 441 -39.34 19.23 8.22
C GLU A 441 -40.27 18.14 8.76
N SER A 442 -39.78 16.93 9.07
CA SER A 442 -40.64 15.90 9.67
C SER A 442 -41.15 16.28 11.07
N ARG A 443 -40.40 17.15 11.78
CA ARG A 443 -40.80 17.65 13.11
C ARG A 443 -41.72 18.86 13.06
N LYS A 444 -41.47 19.79 12.13
CA LYS A 444 -42.14 21.11 12.10
C LYS A 444 -43.25 21.20 11.05
N GLY A 445 -43.10 20.50 9.93
CA GLY A 445 -44.08 20.51 8.82
C GLY A 445 -44.36 21.89 8.24
N ARG A 446 -43.35 22.78 8.17
CA ARG A 446 -43.53 24.21 7.88
C ARG A 446 -43.29 24.59 6.42
N LEU A 447 -42.80 23.67 5.60
CA LEU A 447 -42.51 23.96 4.20
C LEU A 447 -43.76 23.97 3.32
N SER A 448 -43.72 24.76 2.23
CA SER A 448 -44.74 24.70 1.19
C SER A 448 -44.52 23.48 0.29
N ASP A 449 -45.52 23.09 -0.50
CA ASP A 449 -45.40 21.95 -1.43
C ASP A 449 -44.33 22.16 -2.51
N GLU A 450 -44.03 23.41 -2.87
CA GLU A 450 -42.90 23.74 -3.75
C GLU A 450 -41.55 23.49 -3.05
N ASP A 451 -41.38 24.00 -1.82
CA ASP A 451 -40.15 23.84 -1.04
C ASP A 451 -39.90 22.34 -0.72
N ARG A 452 -40.96 21.57 -0.43
CA ARG A 452 -40.89 20.10 -0.25
C ARG A 452 -40.46 19.37 -1.51
N ARG A 453 -40.97 19.77 -2.68
CA ARG A 453 -40.54 19.21 -3.97
C ARG A 453 -39.07 19.45 -4.23
N TRP A 454 -38.54 20.60 -3.83
CA TRP A 454 -37.10 20.87 -3.87
C TRP A 454 -36.31 19.97 -2.93
N LEU A 455 -36.73 19.80 -1.68
CA LEU A 455 -36.07 18.87 -0.75
C LEU A 455 -36.03 17.44 -1.29
N GLU A 456 -37.13 16.94 -1.85
CA GLU A 456 -37.17 15.57 -2.41
C GLU A 456 -36.25 15.42 -3.62
N LYS A 457 -36.15 16.43 -4.49
CA LYS A 457 -35.18 16.44 -5.58
C LYS A 457 -33.74 16.37 -5.05
N ILE A 458 -33.40 17.24 -4.09
CA ILE A 458 -32.05 17.28 -3.49
C ILE A 458 -31.74 15.97 -2.77
N ARG A 459 -32.71 15.35 -2.09
CA ARG A 459 -32.54 14.03 -1.44
C ARG A 459 -32.07 12.95 -2.42
N ARG A 460 -32.51 12.99 -3.67
CA ARG A 460 -32.11 12.00 -4.69
C ARG A 460 -30.69 12.21 -5.19
N ASP A 461 -30.26 13.47 -5.31
CA ASP A 461 -28.89 13.82 -5.71
C ASP A 461 -28.45 15.12 -5.00
N PRO A 462 -27.96 15.03 -3.75
CA PRO A 462 -27.63 16.20 -2.96
C PRO A 462 -26.39 16.93 -3.47
N TYR A 463 -25.59 16.27 -4.32
CA TYR A 463 -24.31 16.79 -4.77
C TYR A 463 -24.46 17.67 -6.01
N ARG A 464 -25.39 17.30 -6.91
CA ARG A 464 -25.55 17.99 -8.21
C ARG A 464 -26.76 18.90 -8.26
N ILE A 465 -27.82 18.60 -7.51
CA ILE A 465 -29.04 19.39 -7.53
C ILE A 465 -28.93 20.53 -6.50
N ILE A 466 -28.67 21.73 -7.01
CA ILE A 466 -28.57 22.94 -6.18
C ILE A 466 -29.89 23.72 -6.30
N PRO A 467 -30.59 24.00 -5.18
CA PRO A 467 -31.80 24.82 -5.22
C PRO A 467 -31.46 26.29 -5.52
N PRO A 468 -32.40 27.07 -6.09
CA PRO A 468 -32.28 28.53 -6.11
C PRO A 468 -32.03 29.09 -4.71
N VAL A 469 -31.23 30.15 -4.60
CA VAL A 469 -30.83 30.72 -3.30
C VAL A 469 -32.05 31.13 -2.45
N GLU A 470 -33.12 31.61 -3.07
CA GLU A 470 -34.35 31.99 -2.40
C GLU A 470 -35.02 30.79 -1.75
N VAL A 471 -35.05 29.65 -2.44
CA VAL A 471 -35.57 28.38 -1.91
C VAL A 471 -34.70 27.94 -0.73
N ALA A 472 -33.38 27.99 -0.86
CA ALA A 472 -32.46 27.67 0.24
C ALA A 472 -32.69 28.56 1.47
N CYS A 473 -32.83 29.87 1.29
CA CYS A 473 -33.13 30.82 2.36
C CYS A 473 -34.50 30.52 3.01
N ARG A 474 -35.54 30.24 2.22
CA ARG A 474 -36.88 29.90 2.74
C ARG A 474 -36.85 28.62 3.58
N ILE A 475 -36.22 27.57 3.08
CA ILE A 475 -36.08 26.29 3.81
C ILE A 475 -35.39 26.53 5.15
N SER A 476 -34.25 27.24 5.10
CA SER A 476 -33.43 27.52 6.28
C SER A 476 -34.18 28.35 7.32
N HIS A 477 -34.91 29.38 6.89
CA HIS A 477 -35.70 30.22 7.78
C HIS A 477 -36.87 29.46 8.42
N LYS A 478 -37.64 28.70 7.62
CA LYS A 478 -38.84 27.98 8.10
C LYS A 478 -38.47 26.84 9.06
N LEU A 479 -37.35 26.17 8.80
CA LEU A 479 -36.90 25.01 9.58
C LEU A 479 -35.88 25.34 10.67
N GLY A 480 -35.21 26.50 10.63
CA GLY A 480 -34.13 26.85 11.55
C GLY A 480 -32.82 26.08 11.31
N VAL A 481 -32.70 25.42 10.16
CA VAL A 481 -31.46 24.75 9.73
C VAL A 481 -30.51 25.77 9.08
N PRO A 482 -29.20 25.49 9.01
CA PRO A 482 -28.25 26.35 8.32
C PRO A 482 -28.60 26.50 6.82
N ILE A 483 -28.13 27.57 6.18
CA ILE A 483 -28.29 27.73 4.73
C ILE A 483 -27.60 26.61 3.96
N HIS A 484 -28.15 26.26 2.80
CA HIS A 484 -27.55 25.26 1.93
C HIS A 484 -26.04 25.56 1.71
N PRO A 485 -25.16 24.58 1.96
CA PRO A 485 -23.73 24.56 1.67
C PRO A 485 -23.21 25.46 0.55
N ARG A 486 -23.76 25.34 -0.66
CA ARG A 486 -23.40 26.18 -1.83
C ARG A 486 -23.45 27.68 -1.58
N PHE A 487 -24.35 28.15 -0.73
CA PHE A 487 -24.55 29.57 -0.42
C PHE A 487 -24.02 29.95 0.96
N MET A 488 -23.31 29.05 1.65
CA MET A 488 -22.76 29.27 2.98
C MET A 488 -21.33 29.83 2.89
N PRO A 489 -21.05 31.02 3.45
CA PRO A 489 -19.69 31.56 3.53
C PRO A 489 -18.77 30.71 4.41
N PHE A 490 -17.47 30.71 4.12
CA PHE A 490 -16.46 30.13 5.02
C PHE A 490 -16.14 31.11 6.17
N TRP A 491 -16.97 31.13 7.20
CA TRP A 491 -16.84 32.07 8.32
C TRP A 491 -15.98 31.56 9.49
N ASP A 492 -15.34 30.39 9.36
CA ASP A 492 -14.60 29.71 10.44
C ASP A 492 -13.44 30.55 11.02
N ARG A 493 -12.94 31.56 10.27
CA ARG A 493 -11.82 32.43 10.67
C ARG A 493 -12.18 33.92 10.71
N ILE A 494 -13.47 34.24 10.75
CA ILE A 494 -13.97 35.62 10.77
C ILE A 494 -14.39 36.00 12.19
N SER A 495 -14.24 37.28 12.52
CA SER A 495 -14.72 37.87 13.79
C SER A 495 -16.06 38.61 13.61
N GLY A 496 -16.80 38.83 14.71
CA GLY A 496 -18.01 39.65 14.71
C GLY A 496 -17.76 41.09 14.24
N ARG A 497 -16.57 41.66 14.52
CA ARG A 497 -16.15 42.98 14.01
C ARG A 497 -16.06 43.03 12.50
N GLU A 498 -15.47 42.01 11.89
CA GLU A 498 -15.36 41.89 10.44
C GLU A 498 -16.73 41.71 9.79
N ILE A 499 -17.62 40.89 10.37
CA ILE A 499 -18.99 40.75 9.88
C ILE A 499 -19.73 42.09 9.96
N GLU A 500 -19.61 42.81 11.06
CA GLU A 500 -20.23 44.13 11.21
C GLU A 500 -19.67 45.15 10.20
N ARG A 501 -18.37 45.11 9.90
CA ARG A 501 -17.78 45.93 8.84
C ARG A 501 -18.36 45.60 7.47
N LEU A 502 -18.50 44.31 7.16
CA LEU A 502 -19.12 43.83 5.93
C LEU A 502 -20.59 44.26 5.84
N ARG A 503 -21.34 44.18 6.94
CA ARG A 503 -22.75 44.63 7.02
C ARG A 503 -22.90 46.10 6.67
N ARG A 504 -22.07 46.97 7.26
CA ARG A 504 -22.09 48.41 6.97
C ARG A 504 -21.76 48.71 5.51
N TRP A 505 -20.76 48.03 4.96
CA TRP A 505 -20.43 48.17 3.55
C TRP A 505 -21.59 47.74 2.66
N LEU A 506 -22.16 46.54 2.87
CA LEU A 506 -23.32 46.05 2.11
C LEU A 506 -24.51 47.02 2.19
N ALA A 507 -24.85 47.52 3.38
CA ALA A 507 -25.94 48.47 3.58
C ALA A 507 -25.75 49.77 2.80
N SER A 508 -24.50 50.24 2.69
CA SER A 508 -24.16 51.48 1.96
C SER A 508 -24.02 51.29 0.45
N ALA A 509 -23.52 50.13 0.02
CA ALA A 509 -23.13 49.85 -1.36
C ALA A 509 -24.28 49.29 -2.19
N ILE A 510 -25.12 48.40 -1.63
CA ILE A 510 -26.24 47.78 -2.35
C ILE A 510 -27.21 48.83 -2.95
N PRO A 511 -27.62 49.89 -2.23
CA PRO A 511 -28.54 50.89 -2.81
C PRO A 511 -27.97 51.67 -3.99
N LYS A 512 -26.63 51.79 -4.08
CA LYS A 512 -25.91 52.51 -5.15
C LYS A 512 -25.46 51.60 -6.28
N ALA A 513 -25.69 50.30 -6.13
CA ALA A 513 -25.09 49.30 -6.99
C ALA A 513 -25.74 49.28 -8.38
N ARG A 514 -24.95 48.91 -9.38
CA ARG A 514 -25.44 48.67 -10.74
C ARG A 514 -25.60 47.18 -10.96
N LYS A 515 -26.72 46.77 -11.58
CA LYS A 515 -26.94 45.38 -11.97
C LYS A 515 -26.44 45.16 -13.40
N GLY A 516 -25.68 44.10 -13.62
CA GLY A 516 -25.19 43.72 -14.95
C GLY A 516 -24.71 42.28 -14.95
N TRP A 517 -24.98 41.53 -16.04
CA TRP A 517 -24.46 40.17 -16.25
C TRP A 517 -24.73 39.18 -15.11
N GLY A 518 -25.90 39.27 -14.46
CA GLY A 518 -26.23 38.41 -13.32
C GLY A 518 -25.51 38.76 -12.01
N MET A 519 -24.75 39.86 -11.99
CA MET A 519 -24.00 40.35 -10.84
C MET A 519 -24.51 41.71 -10.37
N LEU A 520 -24.11 42.07 -9.15
CA LEU A 520 -24.27 43.38 -8.56
C LEU A 520 -22.89 44.03 -8.41
N ILE A 521 -22.70 45.15 -9.09
CA ILE A 521 -21.44 45.91 -9.12
C ILE A 521 -21.50 46.97 -8.01
N LEU A 522 -20.64 46.79 -7.00
CA LEU A 522 -20.58 47.55 -5.76
C LEU A 522 -19.33 48.42 -5.73
N ASP A 523 -19.40 49.53 -4.99
CA ASP A 523 -18.22 50.38 -4.77
C ASP A 523 -17.16 49.61 -3.98
N TYR A 524 -15.91 49.76 -4.42
CA TYR A 524 -14.79 49.05 -3.83
C TYR A 524 -14.49 49.53 -2.41
N ASP A 525 -14.29 48.56 -1.53
CA ASP A 525 -13.82 48.80 -0.17
C ASP A 525 -12.77 47.72 0.16
N PRO A 526 -11.53 48.13 0.53
CA PRO A 526 -10.43 47.19 0.71
C PRO A 526 -10.65 46.23 1.89
N GLU A 527 -11.31 46.68 2.95
CA GLU A 527 -11.62 45.82 4.10
C GLU A 527 -12.69 44.81 3.74
N ALA A 528 -13.77 45.25 3.07
CA ALA A 528 -14.82 44.36 2.60
C ALA A 528 -14.27 43.30 1.65
N LYS A 529 -13.40 43.69 0.71
CA LYS A 529 -12.71 42.77 -0.20
C LYS A 529 -11.90 41.71 0.56
N SER A 530 -11.10 42.13 1.54
CA SER A 530 -10.33 41.19 2.38
C SER A 530 -11.23 40.22 3.16
N ILE A 531 -12.38 40.69 3.65
CA ILE A 531 -13.35 39.84 4.34
C ILE A 531 -13.98 38.83 3.37
N LEU A 532 -14.37 39.25 2.16
CA LEU A 532 -14.91 38.35 1.12
C LEU A 532 -13.90 37.26 0.74
N GLU A 533 -12.61 37.60 0.59
CA GLU A 533 -11.53 36.65 0.36
C GLU A 533 -11.38 35.63 1.49
N LYS A 534 -11.36 36.09 2.76
CA LYS A 534 -11.27 35.20 3.92
C LYS A 534 -12.45 34.23 3.99
N MET A 535 -13.63 34.68 3.54
CA MET A 535 -14.84 33.88 3.45
C MET A 535 -14.94 33.00 2.20
N LEU A 536 -13.94 33.07 1.32
CA LEU A 536 -13.88 32.36 0.03
C LEU A 536 -15.11 32.65 -0.86
N ILE A 537 -15.62 33.88 -0.81
CA ILE A 537 -16.77 34.30 -1.61
C ILE A 537 -16.27 34.69 -3.01
N GLU A 538 -16.87 34.09 -4.02
CA GLU A 538 -16.57 34.36 -5.43
C GLU A 538 -17.00 35.79 -5.81
N HIS A 539 -16.06 36.57 -6.35
CA HIS A 539 -16.27 37.96 -6.76
C HIS A 539 -15.23 38.40 -7.80
N LEU A 540 -15.61 39.35 -8.65
CA LEU A 540 -14.70 39.98 -9.62
C LEU A 540 -14.30 41.38 -9.15
N VAL A 541 -13.08 41.78 -9.49
CA VAL A 541 -12.57 43.13 -9.27
C VAL A 541 -12.36 43.79 -10.64
N LEU A 542 -13.19 44.78 -10.96
CA LEU A 542 -13.18 45.48 -12.25
C LEU A 542 -13.22 46.99 -11.97
N ASP A 543 -12.31 47.76 -12.56
CA ASP A 543 -12.29 49.24 -12.50
C ASP A 543 -12.53 49.84 -11.09
N HIS A 544 -11.81 49.35 -10.08
CA HIS A 544 -12.02 49.74 -8.67
C HIS A 544 -13.47 49.56 -8.19
N LYS A 545 -14.12 48.48 -8.61
CA LYS A 545 -15.42 48.01 -8.11
C LYS A 545 -15.36 46.52 -7.79
N ILE A 546 -16.27 46.07 -6.93
CA ILE A 546 -16.43 44.66 -6.57
C ILE A 546 -17.73 44.17 -7.17
N ALA A 547 -17.67 43.22 -8.09
CA ALA A 547 -18.86 42.57 -8.64
C ALA A 547 -19.12 41.25 -7.90
N LEU A 548 -20.30 41.16 -7.26
CA LEU A 548 -20.77 39.95 -6.58
C LEU A 548 -21.93 39.34 -7.34
N ASP A 549 -21.92 38.01 -7.55
CA ASP A 549 -23.08 37.34 -8.12
C ASP A 549 -24.31 37.53 -7.23
N LEU A 550 -25.48 37.70 -7.86
CA LEU A 550 -26.74 37.94 -7.17
C LEU A 550 -27.06 36.87 -6.11
N HIS A 551 -26.66 35.61 -6.30
CA HIS A 551 -26.88 34.57 -5.29
C HIS A 551 -26.11 34.85 -3.98
N TRP A 552 -24.88 35.36 -4.06
CA TRP A 552 -24.08 35.73 -2.90
C TRP A 552 -24.66 36.96 -2.23
N VAL A 553 -25.08 37.97 -2.99
CA VAL A 553 -25.76 39.16 -2.41
C VAL A 553 -27.01 38.74 -1.64
N LYS A 554 -27.85 37.87 -2.20
CA LYS A 554 -29.06 37.36 -1.55
C LYS A 554 -28.74 36.54 -0.30
N SER A 555 -27.74 35.67 -0.37
CA SER A 555 -27.29 34.87 0.79
C SER A 555 -26.76 35.76 1.92
N LEU A 556 -25.86 36.70 1.60
CA LEU A 556 -25.29 37.63 2.59
C LEU A 556 -26.35 38.54 3.20
N ASN A 557 -27.33 39.00 2.41
CA ASN A 557 -28.45 39.77 2.92
C ASN A 557 -29.34 38.95 3.88
N PHE A 558 -29.59 37.68 3.54
CA PHE A 558 -30.32 36.76 4.41
C PHE A 558 -29.60 36.47 5.73
N LEU A 559 -28.29 36.15 5.65
CA LEU A 559 -27.48 35.76 6.80
C LEU A 559 -27.16 36.94 7.72
N PHE A 560 -26.76 38.08 7.15
CA PHE A 560 -26.21 39.19 7.90
C PHE A 560 -27.16 40.37 8.07
N ARG A 561 -28.33 40.38 7.42
CA ARG A 561 -29.35 41.44 7.56
C ARG A 561 -28.75 42.84 7.66
N PRO A 562 -27.96 43.29 6.66
CA PRO A 562 -27.16 44.51 6.73
C PRO A 562 -27.98 45.79 6.98
N PHE A 563 -29.27 45.78 6.64
CA PHE A 563 -30.18 46.92 6.82
C PHE A 563 -30.79 47.03 8.23
N ILE A 564 -30.58 46.04 9.10
CA ILE A 564 -31.03 46.08 10.50
C ILE A 564 -29.96 46.79 11.35
N ARG A 565 -30.36 47.84 12.07
CA ARG A 565 -29.48 48.61 12.97
C ARG A 565 -29.28 47.90 14.32
N VAL A 566 -28.37 46.93 14.34
CA VAL A 566 -27.94 46.20 15.55
C VAL A 566 -26.42 46.04 15.48
N ASP A 567 -25.69 46.42 16.52
CA ASP A 567 -24.24 46.19 16.61
C ASP A 567 -23.95 44.76 17.09
N VAL A 568 -23.25 44.01 16.25
CA VAL A 568 -22.86 42.61 16.50
C VAL A 568 -21.34 42.44 16.65
N SER A 569 -20.60 43.55 16.75
CA SER A 569 -19.13 43.55 16.78
C SER A 569 -18.51 42.79 17.95
N LYS A 570 -19.26 42.66 19.06
CA LYS A 570 -18.85 41.94 20.29
C LYS A 570 -19.41 40.52 20.39
N SER A 571 -20.34 40.14 19.51
CA SER A 571 -20.97 38.82 19.52
C SER A 571 -20.03 37.77 18.92
N SER A 572 -20.13 36.54 19.40
CA SER A 572 -19.49 35.42 18.72
C SER A 572 -20.18 35.16 17.38
N VAL A 573 -19.46 34.62 16.38
CA VAL A 573 -20.06 34.32 15.06
C VAL A 573 -21.30 33.42 15.18
N PRO A 574 -21.30 32.35 16.01
CA PRO A 574 -22.49 31.51 16.18
C PRO A 574 -23.73 32.28 16.67
N GLU A 575 -23.57 33.12 17.70
CA GLU A 575 -24.65 33.93 18.26
C GLU A 575 -25.15 34.98 17.25
N LEU A 576 -24.23 35.60 16.52
CA LEU A 576 -24.54 36.57 15.47
C LEU A 576 -25.40 35.93 14.37
N ILE A 577 -24.99 34.76 13.85
CA ILE A 577 -25.77 34.08 12.82
C ILE A 577 -27.16 33.74 13.36
N SER A 578 -27.24 33.12 14.54
CA SER A 578 -28.52 32.73 15.13
C SER A 578 -29.45 33.92 15.38
N SER A 579 -28.92 35.07 15.79
CA SER A 579 -29.72 36.27 16.09
C SER A 579 -30.18 37.02 14.84
N LEU A 580 -29.35 37.09 13.79
CA LEU A 580 -29.68 37.83 12.57
C LEU A 580 -30.51 37.02 11.57
N SER A 581 -30.11 35.78 11.28
CA SER A 581 -30.78 34.96 10.27
C SER A 581 -31.88 34.07 10.85
N GLY A 582 -31.84 33.80 12.16
CA GLY A 582 -32.70 32.80 12.81
C GLY A 582 -32.31 31.36 12.50
N THR A 583 -31.11 31.11 11.96
CA THR A 583 -30.62 29.77 11.59
C THR A 583 -29.54 29.30 12.53
N SER A 584 -29.43 27.99 12.73
CA SER A 584 -28.32 27.40 13.50
C SER A 584 -26.95 27.60 12.81
N PHE A 585 -25.90 27.69 13.63
CA PHE A 585 -24.52 27.80 13.17
C PHE A 585 -23.89 26.42 12.91
N ARG A 586 -23.11 26.33 11.83
CA ARG A 586 -22.22 25.20 11.53
C ARG A 586 -20.87 25.72 10.99
N PRO A 587 -19.74 25.10 11.34
CA PRO A 587 -18.46 25.39 10.71
C PRO A 587 -18.46 24.89 9.25
N ARG A 588 -18.08 25.74 8.31
CA ARG A 588 -18.07 25.39 6.88
C ARG A 588 -16.78 24.67 6.50
N MET A 589 -15.63 25.09 7.07
CA MET A 589 -14.33 24.45 6.85
C MET A 589 -14.17 23.19 7.70
N GLY A 590 -14.50 23.22 8.99
CA GLY A 590 -14.20 22.10 9.89
C GLY A 590 -12.69 21.78 9.94
N SER A 591 -12.32 20.52 9.77
CA SER A 591 -10.92 20.06 9.84
C SER A 591 -10.25 19.92 8.47
N THR A 592 -8.93 20.09 8.45
CA THR A 592 -8.09 19.97 7.24
C THR A 592 -7.00 18.92 7.41
N VAL A 593 -6.61 18.30 6.28
CA VAL A 593 -5.57 17.26 6.23
C VAL A 593 -4.33 17.81 5.56
N SER A 594 -3.16 17.43 6.09
CA SER A 594 -1.89 17.65 5.39
C SER A 594 -1.72 16.62 4.29
N ALA A 595 -1.25 17.06 3.14
CA ALA A 595 -1.01 16.19 2.00
C ALA A 595 0.29 16.59 1.31
N ARG A 596 1.08 15.58 0.96
CA ARG A 596 2.27 15.73 0.11
C ARG A 596 2.32 14.62 -0.92
N VAL A 597 2.94 14.91 -2.05
CA VAL A 597 3.14 13.90 -3.08
C VAL A 597 4.11 12.82 -2.59
N GLY A 598 3.69 11.57 -2.71
CA GLY A 598 4.39 10.38 -2.30
C GLY A 598 5.09 9.74 -3.50
N ARG A 599 4.51 8.68 -4.03
CA ARG A 599 5.00 8.02 -5.26
C ARG A 599 4.06 8.40 -6.40
N PRO A 600 4.59 8.76 -7.58
CA PRO A 600 3.78 8.86 -8.77
C PRO A 600 3.05 7.54 -9.06
N GLU A 601 2.00 7.66 -9.86
CA GLU A 601 1.33 6.57 -10.55
C GLU A 601 2.33 5.74 -11.38
N LYS A 602 1.95 4.50 -11.67
CA LYS A 602 2.77 3.58 -12.46
C LYS A 602 1.86 2.68 -13.29
N ALA A 603 2.12 2.62 -14.59
CA ALA A 603 1.58 1.63 -15.50
C ALA A 603 2.67 1.28 -16.51
N GLY A 604 3.24 0.08 -16.44
CA GLY A 604 4.28 -0.30 -17.38
C GLY A 604 4.85 -1.70 -17.17
N GLN A 605 5.46 -2.23 -18.23
CA GLN A 605 6.15 -3.52 -18.17
C GLN A 605 7.24 -3.52 -17.08
N ARG A 606 7.24 -4.57 -16.27
CA ARG A 606 8.28 -4.78 -15.27
C ARG A 606 9.53 -5.36 -15.93
N ARG A 607 10.55 -4.52 -16.08
CA ARG A 607 11.82 -4.92 -16.71
C ARG A 607 12.90 -5.17 -15.67
N MET A 608 13.72 -6.21 -15.90
CA MET A 608 14.98 -6.36 -15.20
C MET A 608 15.91 -5.19 -15.55
N LYS A 609 16.93 -4.95 -14.70
CA LYS A 609 18.01 -4.01 -14.99
C LYS A 609 19.33 -4.79 -15.11
N PRO A 610 19.92 -4.91 -16.31
CA PRO A 610 19.39 -4.51 -17.63
C PRO A 610 18.18 -5.37 -18.08
N PRO A 611 17.40 -4.93 -19.09
CA PRO A 611 16.27 -5.70 -19.63
C PRO A 611 16.72 -7.02 -20.26
N VAL A 612 15.89 -8.05 -20.13
CA VAL A 612 16.19 -9.43 -20.56
C VAL A 612 15.01 -10.00 -21.35
N HIS A 613 15.28 -10.67 -22.47
CA HIS A 613 14.28 -11.40 -23.26
C HIS A 613 14.25 -12.89 -22.88
N VAL A 614 15.40 -13.46 -22.51
CA VAL A 614 15.55 -14.88 -22.18
C VAL A 614 16.52 -15.10 -21.03
N LEU A 615 16.21 -16.05 -20.13
CA LEU A 615 17.11 -16.49 -19.06
C LEU A 615 18.16 -17.47 -19.61
N PHE A 616 19.02 -16.99 -20.50
CA PHE A 616 20.13 -17.75 -21.07
C PHE A 616 21.47 -17.03 -20.84
N PRO A 617 22.50 -17.67 -20.28
CA PRO A 617 23.75 -17.01 -19.95
C PRO A 617 24.64 -16.80 -21.18
N VAL A 618 25.22 -15.61 -21.32
CA VAL A 618 26.18 -15.26 -22.40
C VAL A 618 27.58 -14.91 -21.88
N GLY A 619 27.79 -14.94 -20.56
CA GLY A 619 29.06 -14.53 -19.96
C GLY A 619 29.44 -13.10 -20.36
N MET A 620 30.66 -12.94 -20.88
CA MET A 620 31.16 -11.68 -21.44
C MET A 620 30.97 -11.57 -22.97
N ALA A 621 30.62 -12.65 -23.64
CA ALA A 621 30.58 -12.73 -25.11
C ALA A 621 29.48 -11.83 -25.73
N GLY A 622 28.39 -11.58 -25.00
CA GLY A 622 27.32 -10.68 -25.44
C GLY A 622 27.56 -9.19 -25.15
N GLY A 623 28.76 -8.82 -24.71
CA GLY A 623 29.12 -7.43 -24.39
C GLY A 623 28.26 -6.80 -23.26
N PRO A 624 28.24 -5.46 -23.16
CA PRO A 624 27.50 -4.76 -22.11
C PRO A 624 25.97 -5.01 -22.13
N GLN A 625 25.40 -5.22 -23.33
CA GLN A 625 23.98 -5.48 -23.52
C GLN A 625 23.58 -6.94 -23.29
N ARG A 626 24.56 -7.85 -23.15
CA ARG A 626 24.34 -9.30 -22.99
C ARG A 626 23.57 -9.86 -24.18
N ASP A 627 23.90 -9.40 -25.38
CA ASP A 627 23.22 -9.78 -26.61
C ASP A 627 23.71 -11.14 -27.12
N ILE A 628 22.77 -12.06 -27.32
CA ILE A 628 23.02 -13.43 -27.78
C ILE A 628 23.46 -13.44 -29.25
N ILE A 629 22.92 -12.54 -30.08
CA ILE A 629 23.28 -12.45 -31.50
C ILE A 629 24.76 -12.04 -31.63
N THR A 630 25.18 -11.04 -30.86
CA THR A 630 26.60 -10.67 -30.75
C THR A 630 27.45 -11.83 -30.23
N ALA A 631 27.00 -12.54 -29.18
CA ALA A 631 27.72 -13.70 -28.64
C ALA A 631 27.81 -14.89 -29.63
N ALA A 632 26.84 -15.03 -30.53
CA ALA A 632 26.85 -16.05 -31.58
C ALA A 632 27.98 -15.82 -32.60
N ASN A 633 28.42 -14.57 -32.82
CA ASN A 633 29.53 -14.28 -33.73
C ASN A 633 30.87 -14.88 -33.26
N THR A 634 31.06 -15.03 -31.93
CA THR A 634 32.21 -15.75 -31.35
C THR A 634 32.18 -17.28 -31.53
N ARG A 635 31.14 -17.82 -32.19
CA ARG A 635 30.83 -19.26 -32.37
C ARG A 635 30.60 -20.03 -31.07
N SER A 636 31.63 -20.18 -30.24
CA SER A 636 31.59 -21.01 -29.04
C SER A 636 31.91 -20.24 -27.77
N VAL A 637 31.11 -20.43 -26.72
CA VAL A 637 31.26 -19.74 -25.42
C VAL A 637 31.28 -20.76 -24.29
N VAL A 638 32.18 -20.58 -23.33
CA VAL A 638 32.25 -21.41 -22.13
C VAL A 638 31.21 -20.93 -21.11
N LEU A 639 30.24 -21.78 -20.79
CA LEU A 639 29.13 -21.46 -19.90
C LEU A 639 29.03 -22.49 -18.76
N GLU A 640 28.74 -22.01 -17.55
CA GLU A 640 28.39 -22.89 -16.43
C GLU A 640 26.89 -23.20 -16.46
N LEU A 641 26.54 -24.45 -16.76
CA LEU A 641 25.15 -24.91 -16.85
C LEU A 641 24.97 -26.22 -16.08
N VAL A 642 23.72 -26.65 -15.93
CA VAL A 642 23.33 -27.94 -15.36
C VAL A 642 24.05 -29.11 -16.05
N ARG A 643 24.33 -30.17 -15.28
CA ARG A 643 24.84 -31.45 -15.78
C ARG A 643 23.70 -32.42 -15.99
N ARG A 644 23.61 -32.99 -17.18
CA ARG A 644 22.64 -34.02 -17.55
C ARG A 644 23.34 -35.12 -18.35
N VAL A 645 22.78 -36.32 -18.32
CA VAL A 645 23.27 -37.47 -19.08
C VAL A 645 22.12 -38.16 -19.79
N CYS A 646 22.33 -38.57 -21.05
CA CYS A 646 21.38 -39.39 -21.76
C CYS A 646 21.46 -40.84 -21.27
N LEU A 647 20.35 -41.37 -20.73
CA LEU A 647 20.30 -42.75 -20.23
C LEU A 647 20.41 -43.82 -21.33
N THR A 648 20.23 -43.45 -22.60
CA THR A 648 20.32 -44.40 -23.72
C THR A 648 21.69 -44.44 -24.38
N CYS A 649 22.34 -43.29 -24.59
CA CYS A 649 23.62 -43.23 -25.31
C CYS A 649 24.81 -42.74 -24.47
N GLY A 650 24.58 -42.37 -23.21
CA GLY A 650 25.64 -41.91 -22.30
C GLY A 650 26.12 -40.47 -22.55
N GLU A 651 25.63 -39.79 -23.59
CA GLU A 651 26.02 -38.42 -23.92
C GLU A 651 25.76 -37.45 -22.75
N LYS A 652 26.81 -36.73 -22.33
CA LYS A 652 26.73 -35.70 -21.29
C LYS A 652 26.36 -34.36 -21.91
N THR A 653 25.32 -33.72 -21.41
CA THR A 653 24.78 -32.47 -21.98
C THR A 653 24.14 -31.60 -20.89
N TRP A 654 23.70 -30.41 -21.24
CA TRP A 654 22.82 -29.57 -20.42
C TRP A 654 21.37 -29.58 -20.90
N MET A 655 21.12 -30.11 -22.09
CA MET A 655 19.81 -30.09 -22.73
C MET A 655 18.90 -31.16 -22.14
N ASN A 656 17.60 -30.86 -22.04
CA ASN A 656 16.61 -31.83 -21.56
C ASN A 656 16.46 -33.05 -22.48
N ARG A 657 16.79 -32.91 -23.76
CA ARG A 657 16.81 -34.00 -24.75
C ARG A 657 18.20 -34.13 -25.36
N CYS A 658 18.63 -35.37 -25.63
CA CYS A 658 19.92 -35.64 -26.25
C CYS A 658 19.92 -35.20 -27.72
N LYS A 659 20.94 -34.45 -28.16
CA LYS A 659 21.11 -34.08 -29.57
C LYS A 659 21.32 -35.29 -30.49
N HIS A 660 21.94 -36.36 -29.98
CA HIS A 660 22.32 -37.52 -30.78
C HIS A 660 21.13 -38.48 -31.01
N CYS A 661 20.31 -38.75 -29.99
CA CYS A 661 19.23 -39.75 -30.08
C CYS A 661 17.82 -39.21 -29.78
N GLY A 662 17.66 -37.93 -29.45
CA GLY A 662 16.36 -37.28 -29.20
C GLY A 662 15.66 -37.68 -27.88
N LYS A 663 16.17 -38.69 -27.18
CA LYS A 663 15.61 -39.20 -25.93
C LYS A 663 15.85 -38.25 -24.74
N PRO A 664 15.01 -38.29 -23.68
CA PRO A 664 15.20 -37.51 -22.47
C PRO A 664 16.55 -37.78 -21.80
N THR A 665 17.04 -36.79 -21.07
CA THR A 665 18.26 -36.88 -20.27
C THR A 665 17.91 -36.77 -18.78
N ALA A 666 18.71 -37.37 -17.92
CA ALA A 666 18.55 -37.31 -16.47
C ALA A 666 19.53 -36.31 -15.85
N MET A 667 19.15 -35.67 -14.74
CA MET A 667 20.07 -34.79 -14.01
C MET A 667 21.22 -35.59 -13.40
N MET A 668 22.39 -34.99 -13.36
CA MET A 668 23.63 -35.61 -12.89
C MET A 668 24.35 -34.71 -11.90
N ALA A 669 25.02 -35.31 -10.92
CA ALA A 669 25.95 -34.60 -10.05
C ALA A 669 27.28 -35.33 -9.93
N GLU A 670 28.33 -34.58 -9.63
CA GLU A 670 29.66 -35.14 -9.34
C GLU A 670 30.12 -34.65 -7.97
N CYS A 671 30.72 -35.54 -7.19
CA CYS A 671 31.40 -35.13 -5.97
C CYS A 671 32.75 -34.48 -6.32
N PRO A 672 32.98 -33.20 -5.97
CA PRO A 672 34.25 -32.52 -6.29
C PRO A 672 35.46 -33.11 -5.54
N ARG A 673 35.22 -33.84 -4.44
CA ARG A 673 36.28 -34.46 -3.63
C ARG A 673 36.69 -35.85 -4.10
N CYS A 674 35.72 -36.71 -4.42
CA CYS A 674 36.00 -38.12 -4.75
C CYS A 674 35.71 -38.49 -6.21
N GLY A 675 35.23 -37.56 -7.03
CA GLY A 675 34.94 -37.77 -8.46
C GLY A 675 33.74 -38.70 -8.74
N ALA A 676 33.04 -39.18 -7.71
CA ALA A 676 31.90 -40.07 -7.89
C ALA A 676 30.74 -39.34 -8.59
N GLU A 677 30.21 -39.98 -9.64
CA GLU A 677 29.08 -39.49 -10.42
C GLU A 677 27.78 -40.12 -9.94
N TYR A 678 26.74 -39.31 -9.79
CA TYR A 678 25.41 -39.73 -9.34
C TYR A 678 24.36 -39.25 -10.32
N ILE A 679 23.46 -40.16 -10.72
CA ILE A 679 22.29 -39.87 -11.56
C ILE A 679 21.11 -39.62 -10.62
N GLU A 680 20.43 -38.50 -10.82
CA GLU A 680 19.27 -38.05 -10.02
C GLU A 680 19.47 -38.16 -8.49
N PRO A 681 20.57 -37.60 -7.93
CA PRO A 681 20.80 -37.69 -6.49
C PRO A 681 19.79 -36.85 -5.71
N GLU A 682 19.00 -37.54 -4.88
CA GLU A 682 18.08 -36.92 -3.91
C GLU A 682 18.83 -36.17 -2.80
N GLN A 683 20.03 -36.64 -2.45
CA GLN A 683 20.85 -36.08 -1.37
C GLN A 683 21.67 -34.89 -1.87
N GLU A 684 21.95 -33.92 -1.00
CA GLU A 684 22.86 -32.80 -1.33
C GLU A 684 24.33 -33.14 -1.12
N LYS A 685 24.61 -34.11 -0.25
CA LYS A 685 25.96 -34.53 0.12
C LYS A 685 26.30 -35.87 -0.51
N CYS A 686 27.57 -36.05 -0.82
CA CYS A 686 28.11 -37.29 -1.32
C CYS A 686 28.02 -38.38 -0.23
N PRO A 687 27.33 -39.50 -0.48
CA PRO A 687 27.24 -40.62 0.47
C PRO A 687 28.60 -41.17 0.91
N ARG A 688 29.63 -41.01 0.07
CA ARG A 688 30.97 -41.56 0.31
C ARG A 688 31.87 -40.68 1.17
N CYS A 689 31.72 -39.36 1.11
CA CYS A 689 32.70 -38.45 1.75
C CYS A 689 32.09 -37.21 2.43
N GLY A 690 30.76 -37.05 2.39
CA GLY A 690 30.04 -35.95 3.03
C GLY A 690 30.14 -34.59 2.33
N GLU A 691 30.91 -34.48 1.24
CA GLU A 691 31.08 -33.23 0.47
C GLU A 691 29.83 -32.88 -0.34
N GLU A 692 29.58 -31.60 -0.60
CA GLU A 692 28.42 -31.16 -1.38
C GLU A 692 28.54 -31.56 -2.86
N LEU A 693 27.46 -32.16 -3.40
CA LEU A 693 27.41 -32.63 -4.78
C LEU A 693 27.27 -31.47 -5.77
N LYS A 694 28.19 -31.40 -6.74
CA LYS A 694 28.19 -30.37 -7.76
C LYS A 694 27.35 -30.79 -8.97
N ARG A 695 26.22 -30.11 -9.15
CA ARG A 695 25.22 -30.34 -10.23
C ARG A 695 25.46 -29.52 -11.50
N THR A 696 26.55 -28.75 -11.54
CA THR A 696 26.86 -27.81 -12.63
C THR A 696 28.29 -28.02 -13.12
N TRP A 697 28.54 -27.71 -14.38
CA TRP A 697 29.90 -27.70 -14.94
C TRP A 697 30.06 -26.64 -16.04
N LYS A 698 31.31 -26.28 -16.32
CA LYS A 698 31.66 -25.39 -17.43
C LYS A 698 31.74 -26.23 -18.70
N GLN A 699 30.99 -25.85 -19.72
CA GLN A 699 30.98 -26.54 -21.00
C GLN A 699 31.03 -25.55 -22.17
N LEU A 700 31.61 -26.00 -23.28
CA LEU A 700 31.70 -25.22 -24.50
C LEU A 700 30.38 -25.32 -25.26
N VAL A 701 29.69 -24.19 -25.46
CA VAL A 701 28.40 -24.12 -26.14
C VAL A 701 28.57 -23.40 -27.48
N ASN A 702 28.24 -24.07 -28.59
CA ASN A 702 28.13 -23.44 -29.91
C ASN A 702 26.85 -22.60 -29.97
N LEU A 703 26.95 -21.31 -29.63
CA LEU A 703 25.82 -20.40 -29.59
C LEU A 703 25.28 -20.07 -30.98
N LYS A 704 26.13 -20.08 -32.01
CA LYS A 704 25.71 -19.80 -33.39
C LYS A 704 24.75 -20.86 -33.90
N GLU A 705 25.17 -22.11 -33.85
CA GLU A 705 24.35 -23.25 -34.26
C GLU A 705 23.07 -23.34 -33.43
N LEU A 706 23.15 -23.11 -32.11
CA LEU A 706 21.98 -23.10 -31.24
C LEU A 706 20.99 -22.01 -31.64
N TYR A 707 21.46 -20.78 -31.85
CA TYR A 707 20.61 -19.66 -32.24
C TYR A 707 19.96 -19.87 -33.61
N GLU A 708 20.73 -20.29 -34.62
CA GLU A 708 20.22 -20.53 -35.98
C GLU A 708 19.15 -21.62 -36.00
N ASN A 709 19.37 -22.73 -35.27
CA ASN A 709 18.40 -23.82 -35.16
C ASN A 709 17.10 -23.37 -34.48
N GLU A 710 17.18 -22.60 -33.40
CA GLU A 710 15.99 -22.11 -32.70
C GLU A 710 15.27 -21.01 -33.48
N LEU A 711 15.99 -20.19 -34.26
CA LEU A 711 15.39 -19.22 -35.16
C LEU A 711 14.60 -19.89 -36.29
N MET A 712 15.12 -20.96 -36.88
CA MET A 712 14.39 -21.74 -37.88
C MET A 712 13.09 -22.33 -37.32
N LYS A 713 13.11 -22.83 -36.08
CA LYS A 713 11.90 -23.35 -35.40
C LYS A 713 10.87 -22.26 -35.10
N ALA A 714 11.31 -21.02 -34.91
CA ALA A 714 10.43 -19.91 -34.56
C ALA A 714 9.54 -19.48 -35.73
N TYR A 715 9.93 -19.74 -36.98
CA TYR A 715 9.28 -19.20 -38.19
C TYR A 715 9.12 -17.67 -38.14
N GLU A 716 10.11 -17.00 -37.56
CA GLU A 716 10.08 -15.58 -37.23
C GLU A 716 11.35 -14.89 -37.75
N PRO A 717 11.29 -13.58 -38.12
CA PRO A 717 12.48 -12.85 -38.52
C PRO A 717 13.49 -12.76 -37.35
N PRO A 718 14.80 -12.66 -37.65
CA PRO A 718 15.82 -12.48 -36.62
C PRO A 718 15.57 -11.17 -35.86
N PRO A 719 15.46 -11.20 -34.52
CA PRO A 719 15.27 -9.99 -33.74
C PRO A 719 16.48 -9.06 -33.88
N ARG A 720 16.27 -7.74 -33.75
CA ARG A 720 17.38 -6.77 -33.78
C ARG A 720 18.38 -6.98 -32.64
N VAL A 721 17.89 -7.36 -31.46
CA VAL A 721 18.71 -7.63 -30.27
C VAL A 721 18.03 -8.74 -29.46
N LEU A 722 18.81 -9.73 -29.01
CA LEU A 722 18.32 -10.81 -28.17
C LEU A 722 19.06 -10.81 -26.82
N LYS A 723 18.48 -10.15 -25.81
CA LYS A 723 19.14 -9.93 -24.52
C LYS A 723 19.01 -11.16 -23.62
N GLY A 724 20.16 -11.76 -23.28
CA GLY A 724 20.30 -12.81 -22.28
C GLY A 724 20.68 -12.30 -20.89
N VAL A 725 21.22 -13.20 -20.06
CA VAL A 725 21.79 -12.89 -18.75
C VAL A 725 23.30 -13.09 -18.73
N ARG A 726 24.00 -12.44 -17.79
CA ARG A 726 25.46 -12.63 -17.67
C ARG A 726 25.80 -14.03 -17.14
N ALA A 727 25.05 -14.46 -16.13
CA ALA A 727 25.11 -15.78 -15.55
C ALA A 727 23.73 -16.12 -14.97
N LEU A 728 23.43 -17.42 -14.90
CA LEU A 728 22.23 -17.90 -14.22
C LEU A 728 22.43 -17.83 -12.70
N THR A 729 21.39 -17.43 -11.97
CA THR A 729 21.41 -17.31 -10.50
C THR A 729 20.60 -18.39 -9.79
N ASN A 730 19.86 -19.22 -10.53
CA ASN A 730 19.15 -20.37 -9.97
C ASN A 730 20.12 -21.47 -9.55
N LYS A 731 19.73 -22.27 -8.55
CA LYS A 731 20.52 -23.38 -7.99
C LYS A 731 20.91 -24.42 -9.05
N SER A 732 20.00 -24.76 -9.95
CA SER A 732 20.24 -25.75 -11.00
C SER A 732 21.09 -25.25 -12.17
N LYS A 733 21.20 -23.92 -12.36
CA LYS A 733 21.79 -23.32 -13.58
C LYS A 733 21.21 -23.89 -14.88
N GLN A 734 19.93 -24.27 -14.87
CA GLN A 734 19.18 -24.64 -16.07
C GLN A 734 18.86 -23.36 -16.87
N PRO A 735 19.32 -23.24 -18.13
CA PRO A 735 18.94 -22.12 -18.99
C PRO A 735 17.53 -22.29 -19.56
N GLU A 736 16.89 -21.17 -19.85
CA GLU A 736 15.64 -21.12 -20.62
C GLU A 736 15.89 -21.35 -22.12
N GLU A 737 14.91 -21.92 -22.83
CA GLU A 737 14.97 -22.13 -24.28
C GLU A 737 15.06 -20.80 -25.05
N LEU A 738 16.00 -20.73 -26.01
CA LEU A 738 16.22 -19.53 -26.82
C LEU A 738 15.01 -19.17 -27.68
N LEU A 739 14.25 -20.15 -28.16
CA LEU A 739 13.01 -19.94 -28.91
C LEU A 739 12.06 -18.96 -28.21
N LYS A 740 11.87 -19.13 -26.90
CA LYS A 740 11.02 -18.23 -26.09
C LYS A 740 11.57 -16.81 -26.08
N GLY A 741 12.89 -16.67 -26.06
CA GLY A 741 13.58 -15.39 -26.17
C GLY A 741 13.37 -14.69 -27.51
N ILE A 742 13.47 -15.44 -28.61
CA ILE A 742 13.28 -14.93 -29.97
C ILE A 742 11.86 -14.39 -30.12
N LEU A 743 10.85 -15.18 -29.75
CA LEU A 743 9.44 -14.78 -29.78
C LEU A 743 9.19 -13.53 -28.94
N ARG A 744 9.71 -13.49 -27.70
CA ARG A 744 9.56 -12.31 -26.83
C ARG A 744 10.25 -11.08 -27.41
N ALA A 745 11.43 -11.22 -28.00
CA ALA A 745 12.16 -10.10 -28.58
C ALA A 745 11.39 -9.47 -29.75
N ASN A 746 10.80 -10.28 -30.63
CA ASN A 746 9.98 -9.81 -31.75
C ASN A 746 8.69 -9.13 -31.29
N LEU A 747 8.09 -9.62 -30.20
CA LEU A 747 6.89 -9.02 -29.58
C LEU A 747 7.18 -7.83 -28.66
N GLY A 748 8.45 -7.46 -28.45
CA GLY A 748 8.83 -6.38 -27.53
C GLY A 748 8.55 -6.69 -26.05
N LEU A 749 8.57 -7.97 -25.68
CA LEU A 749 8.30 -8.48 -24.34
C LEU A 749 9.59 -8.79 -23.58
N TYR A 750 9.55 -8.62 -22.26
CA TYR A 750 10.70 -8.84 -21.37
C TYR A 750 10.33 -9.82 -20.27
N VAL A 751 11.27 -10.69 -19.93
CA VAL A 751 11.10 -11.72 -18.92
C VAL A 751 11.64 -11.25 -17.56
N TYR A 752 11.01 -11.71 -16.48
CA TYR A 752 11.49 -11.52 -15.12
C TYR A 752 12.25 -12.77 -14.63
N LYS A 753 12.79 -12.72 -13.40
CA LYS A 753 13.72 -13.74 -12.86
C LYS A 753 13.17 -15.17 -12.81
N ASP A 754 11.85 -15.31 -12.78
CA ASP A 754 11.10 -16.56 -12.67
C ASP A 754 10.55 -17.05 -14.02
N GLY A 755 10.92 -16.42 -15.14
CA GLY A 755 10.42 -16.79 -16.46
C GLY A 755 9.06 -16.18 -16.82
N THR A 756 8.46 -15.36 -15.94
CA THR A 756 7.17 -14.69 -16.20
C THR A 756 7.35 -13.32 -16.85
N ILE A 757 6.34 -12.87 -17.60
CA ILE A 757 6.22 -11.50 -18.09
C ILE A 757 5.28 -10.77 -17.13
N ARG A 758 5.70 -9.62 -16.60
CA ARG A 758 4.96 -8.89 -15.57
C ARG A 758 4.67 -7.45 -15.99
N PHE A 759 3.51 -6.94 -15.58
CA PHE A 759 3.10 -5.55 -15.75
C PHE A 759 2.85 -4.94 -14.37
N ASP A 760 3.56 -3.85 -14.05
CA ASP A 760 3.35 -3.14 -12.79
C ASP A 760 2.31 -2.03 -13.02
N ALA A 761 1.17 -2.13 -12.33
CA ALA A 761 0.12 -1.11 -12.31
C ALA A 761 -0.16 -0.68 -10.86
N VAL A 762 -0.51 0.60 -10.66
CA VAL A 762 -1.09 1.05 -9.39
C VAL A 762 -2.56 0.63 -9.37
N ASN A 763 -2.92 -0.21 -8.40
CA ASN A 763 -4.28 -0.66 -8.22
C ASN A 763 -5.09 0.44 -7.53
N ALA A 764 -6.29 0.71 -8.03
CA ALA A 764 -7.28 1.55 -7.39
C ALA A 764 -8.58 0.75 -7.17
N PRO A 765 -9.30 0.99 -6.07
CA PRO A 765 -10.56 0.31 -5.82
C PRO A 765 -11.65 0.82 -6.78
N LEU A 766 -12.57 -0.07 -7.14
CA LEU A 766 -13.77 0.27 -7.88
C LEU A 766 -14.92 -0.62 -7.39
N THR A 767 -16.05 0.00 -7.08
CA THR A 767 -17.29 -0.65 -6.62
C THR A 767 -18.47 0.20 -7.08
N HIS A 768 -19.59 -0.40 -7.48
CA HIS A 768 -20.82 0.35 -7.78
C HIS A 768 -22.05 -0.35 -7.25
#